data_AF-A0A955IIE8-F1
#
_entry.id   AF-A0A955IIE8-F1
#
_cell.length_a   1.000
_cell.length_b   1.000
_cell.length_c   1.000
_cell.angle_alpha   90.00
_cell.angle_beta   90.00
_cell.angle_gamma   90.00
#
_symmetry.space_group_name_H-M   'P 1'
#
loop_
_entity.id
_entity.type
_entity.pdbx_description
1 polymer ?
#
loop_
_entity_poly.entity_id
_entity_poly.type
_entity_poly.pdbx_seq_one_letter_code
_entity_poly.pdbx_strand_id
1 'polypeptide(L)'
;DLRGGVSLIYSVAIGPGESAEQVLERTIDVLKRRVDPDGLFEISMVAAGRDRIEITMPLPGERVKELRAQYEAALEAVGRMSLTDSEFNRLMAMDRAAREAEITRIAQGNPPLEANLRAAATAADTGRDAARAVSQAIASGSPAEEIDNLAAMKADADSRFASIRAEVLGSSLTAEMVRQALSLSNRESRLEDEDSGQMVPIPSERQRALDALRERFPESRPALEGAVEAFNQYTAERRTLDDPQDLVRLLRGSGVLNFRITVDPGQHPDEQRLRAELQERGPTGTSAADARWFKINQIRTWYDSLQTYEALTANPAGYFLARGYVVEEWGGEYWMLCWDVDGYRLTSAEGQWSVAAAFPQTDRQGRPGIGFEMDPRGATLLGRLTGAHVSDQMAVLLDDEVYTAPNLNSQISRSGIIEGAFSQQEIQYIVRVLSAGSLQAKLSREPISQITIGPELGLDNLQQGVKAGWIALIVVGGFMVVYYFLYGIVALVCLVSTALLILGAMALQEAAFSLPGIAGIILTFGMAVDANVLVFERVREELNAGKDLRTAIRLGYSKALSAIVDGNVTNLIVCIVLVLPGVATPEIKGFAITLGVGVLATLFAALVIGRLILNLCLAAGVRRLKMLPMAVPVIDRILTPKINWLSLRWVFVGISTVYVALGLGMVAFRGNLMLDTEFRGGTKVTLQFRPGADGSLPVRADVDEQIRGATGVLARLERQAAELAVIAARPGATDQQIADAQAVQRRLTAVEQLRNADILPVNPRADGITSDRFTIKSLVTDAPAVLTTITSGFADFRFEIDGRPALPFAGSSIPVNEIRSAPVYPILTPRLAGAVPGVDATSDVDVTAFQGGVAILLEGFATPPSLEDIRVSLEDMRQKPDFSSTLARDWDVRVLAGTDAAVQQAVVLVADEDLSFFDDEDRWWSQLARTEWSLTSQALTDPTTLAQVENFSPQVADT
;
A
#
# COMPACT_ATOMS: atom_id res chain seq x y z
N ASP A 1 1.98 15.02 2.85
CA ASP A 1 0.73 15.57 2.26
C ASP A 1 0.91 16.04 0.83
N LEU A 2 1.62 17.14 0.55
CA LEU A 2 1.74 17.62 -0.84
C LEU A 2 2.59 16.77 -1.77
N ARG A 3 3.43 15.85 -1.28
CA ARG A 3 4.23 14.98 -2.16
C ARG A 3 3.43 13.80 -2.76
N GLY A 4 2.10 13.88 -2.75
CA GLY A 4 1.23 12.75 -3.11
C GLY A 4 1.14 11.71 -1.99
N GLY A 5 0.30 10.70 -2.21
CA GLY A 5 -0.08 9.73 -1.18
C GLY A 5 -1.45 9.14 -1.44
N VAL A 6 -1.88 8.28 -0.53
CA VAL A 6 -3.24 7.75 -0.49
C VAL A 6 -3.92 8.19 0.79
N SER A 7 -5.11 8.77 0.65
CA SER A 7 -6.04 9.03 1.73
C SER A 7 -7.22 8.06 1.62
N LEU A 8 -7.50 7.37 2.72
CA LEU A 8 -8.58 6.41 2.86
C LEU A 8 -9.51 6.89 3.97
N ILE A 9 -10.80 7.04 3.68
CA ILE A 9 -11.81 7.39 4.68
C ILE A 9 -12.62 6.13 5.01
N TYR A 10 -12.73 5.81 6.29
CA TYR A 10 -13.53 4.69 6.80
C TYR A 10 -14.65 5.20 7.70
N SER A 11 -15.82 4.55 7.66
CA SER A 11 -16.88 4.80 8.64
C SER A 11 -16.66 3.95 9.90
N VAL A 12 -16.99 4.51 11.06
CA VAL A 12 -16.90 3.89 12.38
C VAL A 12 -18.30 3.81 12.99
N ALA A 13 -18.75 2.61 13.32
CA ALA A 13 -20.01 2.39 14.01
C ALA A 13 -19.92 2.83 15.48
N ILE A 14 -20.81 3.74 15.87
CA ILE A 14 -20.89 4.29 17.24
C ILE A 14 -22.15 3.77 17.91
N GLY A 15 -22.01 3.16 19.09
CA GLY A 15 -23.12 2.59 19.85
C GLY A 15 -24.03 3.66 20.46
N PRO A 16 -25.32 3.35 20.72
CA PRO A 16 -26.24 4.27 21.37
C PRO A 16 -25.78 4.60 22.79
N GLY A 17 -25.46 5.89 23.04
CA GLY A 17 -24.97 6.39 24.33
C GLY A 17 -23.44 6.53 24.45
N GLU A 18 -22.68 6.10 23.44
CA GLU A 18 -21.23 6.31 23.38
C GLU A 18 -20.90 7.74 22.89
N SER A 19 -19.83 8.34 23.44
CA SER A 19 -19.31 9.59 22.90
C SER A 19 -18.54 9.33 21.61
N ALA A 20 -19.01 9.89 20.50
CA ALA A 20 -18.35 9.82 19.18
C ALA A 20 -16.85 10.13 19.23
N GLU A 21 -16.47 11.19 19.95
CA GLU A 21 -15.08 11.64 20.07
C GLU A 21 -14.22 10.59 20.76
N GLN A 22 -14.70 10.00 21.85
CA GLN A 22 -13.97 8.96 22.58
C GLN A 22 -13.85 7.66 21.79
N VAL A 23 -14.88 7.30 21.02
CA VAL A 23 -14.86 6.09 20.17
C VAL A 23 -13.87 6.26 19.03
N LEU A 24 -13.88 7.42 18.36
CA LEU A 24 -12.94 7.72 17.28
C LEU A 24 -11.50 7.76 17.78
N GLU A 25 -11.23 8.45 18.89
CA GLU A 25 -9.88 8.55 19.48
C GLU A 25 -9.34 7.15 19.85
N ARG A 26 -10.16 6.32 20.51
CA ARG A 26 -9.78 4.93 20.85
C ARG A 26 -9.52 4.09 19.60
N THR A 27 -10.34 4.23 18.57
CA THR A 27 -10.21 3.47 17.32
C THR A 27 -8.95 3.87 16.57
N ILE A 28 -8.67 5.18 16.47
CA ILE A 28 -7.44 5.72 15.88
C ILE A 28 -6.21 5.20 16.61
N ASP A 29 -6.20 5.24 17.93
CA ASP A 29 -5.08 4.76 18.75
C ASP A 29 -4.78 3.27 18.52
N VAL A 30 -5.82 2.44 18.40
CA VAL A 30 -5.69 1.01 18.11
C VAL A 30 -5.15 0.81 16.69
N LEU A 31 -5.71 1.52 15.71
CA LEU A 31 -5.27 1.45 14.33
C LEU A 31 -3.82 1.90 14.17
N LYS A 32 -3.42 2.98 14.83
CA LYS A 32 -2.05 3.52 14.75
C LYS A 32 -1.04 2.52 15.29
N ARG A 33 -1.28 1.93 16.46
CA ARG A 33 -0.40 0.90 17.04
C ARG A 33 -0.33 -0.39 16.24
N ARG A 34 -1.34 -0.66 15.42
CA ARG A 34 -1.38 -1.84 14.58
C ARG A 34 -0.61 -1.65 13.28
N VAL A 35 -0.90 -0.55 12.60
CA VAL A 35 -0.31 -0.24 11.31
C VAL A 35 1.16 0.17 11.50
N ASP A 36 1.46 0.87 12.59
CA ASP A 36 2.79 1.36 12.92
C ASP A 36 3.11 1.18 14.42
N PRO A 37 3.37 -0.06 14.87
CA PRO A 37 3.68 -0.35 16.28
C PRO A 37 4.96 0.33 16.78
N ASP A 38 5.93 0.54 15.88
CA ASP A 38 7.25 1.08 16.21
C ASP A 38 7.34 2.60 15.96
N GLY A 39 6.27 3.25 15.45
CA GLY A 39 6.26 4.69 15.16
C GLY A 39 7.20 5.09 14.01
N LEU A 40 7.49 4.15 13.11
CA LEU A 40 8.43 4.31 12.01
C LEU A 40 7.76 4.88 10.75
N PHE A 41 6.46 4.64 10.59
CA PHE A 41 5.71 5.03 9.40
C PHE A 41 5.08 6.42 9.55
N GLU A 42 5.17 7.23 8.49
CA GLU A 42 4.56 8.56 8.40
C GLU A 42 3.05 8.46 8.07
N ILE A 43 2.33 7.56 8.72
CA ILE A 43 0.89 7.35 8.51
C ILE A 43 0.11 8.25 9.47
N SER A 44 -0.67 9.16 8.91
CA SER A 44 -1.55 10.05 9.67
C SER A 44 -2.94 9.43 9.78
N MET A 45 -3.50 9.43 10.98
CA MET A 45 -4.87 8.96 11.24
C MET A 45 -5.60 10.03 12.02
N VAL A 46 -6.68 10.58 11.45
CA VAL A 46 -7.40 11.72 12.03
C VAL A 46 -8.90 11.47 11.97
N ALA A 47 -9.62 11.90 13.00
CA ALA A 47 -11.08 11.88 13.01
C ALA A 47 -11.62 12.83 11.93
N ALA A 48 -12.45 12.30 11.04
CA ALA A 48 -13.13 13.04 9.97
C ALA A 48 -14.64 13.10 10.27
N GLY A 49 -15.09 14.17 10.92
CA GLY A 49 -16.50 14.30 11.31
C GLY A 49 -16.83 13.56 12.60
N ARG A 50 -18.03 12.98 12.70
CA ARG A 50 -18.54 12.37 13.95
C ARG A 50 -18.39 10.86 14.01
N ASP A 51 -18.22 10.21 12.86
CA ASP A 51 -18.27 8.76 12.72
C ASP A 51 -17.30 8.25 11.64
N ARG A 52 -16.24 9.00 11.31
CA ARG A 52 -15.29 8.60 10.26
C ARG A 52 -13.85 8.83 10.70
N ILE A 53 -12.96 8.03 10.13
CA ILE A 53 -11.51 8.16 10.29
C ILE A 53 -10.91 8.32 8.90
N GLU A 54 -10.12 9.37 8.70
CA GLU A 54 -9.25 9.51 7.55
C GLU A 54 -7.87 8.94 7.90
N ILE A 55 -7.36 8.09 7.03
CA ILE A 55 -6.03 7.49 7.13
C ILE A 55 -5.25 7.92 5.88
N THR A 56 -4.20 8.71 6.10
CA THR A 56 -3.35 9.24 5.04
C THR A 56 -1.97 8.62 5.13
N MET A 57 -1.50 8.10 4.00
CA MET A 57 -0.22 7.43 3.85
C MET A 57 0.54 8.07 2.69
N PRO A 58 1.81 8.47 2.87
CA PRO A 58 2.64 8.90 1.76
C PRO A 58 3.03 7.69 0.91
N LEU A 59 3.26 7.92 -0.38
CA LEU A 59 3.85 6.91 -1.25
C LEU A 59 5.39 6.93 -1.11
N PRO A 60 6.07 5.79 -1.30
CA PRO A 60 7.53 5.72 -1.21
C PRO A 60 8.19 6.64 -2.24
N GLY A 61 9.14 7.45 -1.80
CA GLY A 61 9.93 8.32 -2.68
C GLY A 61 10.92 7.53 -3.53
N GLU A 62 11.45 8.15 -4.59
CA GLU A 62 12.40 7.53 -5.52
C GLU A 62 13.60 6.86 -4.85
N ARG A 63 14.17 7.49 -3.81
CA ARG A 63 15.28 6.93 -3.06
C ARG A 63 14.95 5.61 -2.36
N VAL A 64 13.74 5.50 -1.80
CA VAL A 64 13.28 4.26 -1.13
C VAL A 64 13.07 3.16 -2.16
N LYS A 65 12.58 3.50 -3.36
CA LYS A 65 12.46 2.56 -4.48
C LYS A 65 13.84 2.06 -4.94
N GLU A 66 14.84 2.93 -5.05
CA GLU A 66 16.22 2.54 -5.38
C GLU A 66 16.82 1.59 -4.34
N LEU A 67 16.69 1.90 -3.04
CA LEU A 67 17.21 1.07 -1.96
C LEU A 67 16.51 -0.29 -1.92
N ARG A 68 15.22 -0.32 -2.23
CA ARG A 68 14.47 -1.56 -2.36
C ARG A 68 14.99 -2.40 -3.53
N ALA A 69 15.21 -1.80 -4.70
CA ALA A 69 15.79 -2.50 -5.85
C ALA A 69 17.19 -3.05 -5.53
N GLN A 70 18.00 -2.32 -4.74
CA GLN A 70 19.30 -2.80 -4.27
C GLN A 70 19.17 -4.00 -3.31
N TYR A 71 18.19 -3.97 -2.41
CA TYR A 71 17.89 -5.11 -1.54
C TYR A 71 17.42 -6.33 -2.32
N GLU A 72 16.51 -6.16 -3.28
CA GLU A 72 16.04 -7.24 -4.15
C GLU A 72 17.18 -7.83 -4.99
N ALA A 73 18.05 -6.99 -5.57
CA ALA A 73 19.24 -7.45 -6.27
C ALA A 73 20.24 -8.18 -5.36
N ALA A 74 20.37 -7.78 -4.09
CA ALA A 74 21.20 -8.48 -3.11
C ALA A 74 20.62 -9.84 -2.72
N LEU A 75 19.30 -9.97 -2.63
CA LEU A 75 18.62 -11.27 -2.45
C LEU A 75 18.80 -12.18 -3.67
N GLU A 76 18.73 -11.64 -4.89
CA GLU A 76 19.01 -12.41 -6.11
C GLU A 76 20.46 -12.94 -6.12
N ALA A 77 21.42 -12.13 -5.66
CA ALA A 77 22.81 -12.57 -5.56
C ALA A 77 22.98 -13.76 -4.58
N VAL A 78 22.17 -13.84 -3.52
CA VAL A 78 22.10 -15.01 -2.64
C VAL A 78 21.57 -16.23 -3.40
N GLY A 79 20.49 -16.06 -4.17
CA GLY A 79 19.86 -17.13 -4.96
C GLY A 79 20.76 -17.73 -6.04
N ARG A 80 21.63 -16.93 -6.67
CA ARG A 80 22.56 -17.40 -7.72
C ARG A 80 23.64 -18.39 -7.23
N MET A 81 23.81 -18.53 -5.92
CA MET A 81 24.72 -19.51 -5.32
C MET A 81 24.00 -20.81 -4.92
N SER A 82 22.68 -20.89 -5.15
CA SER A 82 21.86 -22.07 -4.90
C SER A 82 21.69 -22.86 -6.19
N LEU A 83 22.11 -24.12 -6.17
CA LEU A 83 21.86 -25.03 -7.26
C LEU A 83 20.42 -25.52 -7.16
N THR A 84 19.62 -25.20 -8.16
CA THR A 84 18.23 -25.61 -8.16
C THR A 84 18.08 -27.10 -8.55
N ASP A 85 16.93 -27.70 -8.25
CA ASP A 85 16.72 -29.14 -8.50
C ASP A 85 16.85 -29.50 -9.98
N SER A 86 16.43 -28.56 -10.80
CA SER A 86 16.51 -28.64 -12.24
C SER A 86 17.86 -28.36 -12.86
N GLU A 87 18.60 -27.38 -12.36
CA GLU A 87 19.98 -27.15 -12.75
C GLU A 87 20.79 -28.43 -12.46
N PHE A 88 20.53 -29.07 -11.32
CA PHE A 88 21.10 -30.37 -10.98
C PHE A 88 20.69 -31.46 -11.98
N ASN A 89 19.40 -31.61 -12.28
CA ASN A 89 18.93 -32.64 -13.22
C ASN A 89 19.47 -32.43 -14.65
N ARG A 90 19.51 -31.18 -15.11
CA ARG A 90 20.08 -30.77 -16.40
C ARG A 90 21.57 -31.08 -16.46
N LEU A 91 22.31 -30.73 -15.40
CA LEU A 91 23.72 -31.05 -15.25
C LEU A 91 23.93 -32.57 -15.34
N MET A 92 23.12 -33.36 -14.64
CA MET A 92 23.24 -34.81 -14.66
C MET A 92 22.96 -35.39 -16.05
N ALA A 93 22.01 -34.82 -16.81
CA ALA A 93 21.62 -35.25 -18.16
C ALA A 93 22.65 -34.94 -19.26
N MET A 94 23.61 -34.04 -19.01
CA MET A 94 24.67 -33.70 -19.97
C MET A 94 25.61 -34.88 -20.29
N ASP A 95 26.27 -34.80 -21.44
CA ASP A 95 27.36 -35.71 -21.81
C ASP A 95 28.53 -35.60 -20.82
N ARG A 96 29.24 -36.72 -20.57
CA ARG A 96 30.30 -36.84 -19.56
C ARG A 96 31.36 -35.74 -19.68
N ALA A 97 31.74 -35.36 -20.91
CA ALA A 97 32.76 -34.34 -21.13
C ALA A 97 32.24 -32.90 -20.92
N ALA A 98 31.00 -32.63 -21.32
CA ALA A 98 30.36 -31.32 -21.14
C ALA A 98 30.00 -31.07 -19.66
N ARG A 99 29.54 -32.12 -18.96
CA ARG A 99 29.16 -32.08 -17.55
C ARG A 99 30.35 -31.74 -16.64
N GLU A 100 31.54 -32.24 -16.92
CA GLU A 100 32.73 -31.96 -16.08
C GLU A 100 33.12 -30.47 -16.14
N ALA A 101 33.08 -29.86 -17.33
CA ALA A 101 33.34 -28.43 -17.49
C ALA A 101 32.28 -27.57 -16.79
N GLU A 102 31.02 -28.01 -16.83
CA GLU A 102 29.90 -27.32 -16.21
C GLU A 102 29.89 -27.47 -14.67
N ILE A 103 30.27 -28.64 -14.14
CA ILE A 103 30.49 -28.85 -12.70
C ILE A 103 31.55 -27.87 -12.18
N THR A 104 32.68 -27.71 -12.88
CA THR A 104 33.72 -26.76 -12.47
C THR A 104 33.25 -25.30 -12.59
N ARG A 105 32.41 -24.98 -13.58
CA ARG A 105 31.80 -23.64 -13.72
C ARG A 105 30.86 -23.31 -12.57
N ILE A 106 29.96 -24.25 -12.23
CA ILE A 106 28.94 -24.09 -11.19
C ILE A 106 29.56 -24.09 -9.80
N ALA A 107 30.56 -24.94 -9.56
CA ALA A 107 31.24 -24.99 -8.27
C ALA A 107 31.99 -23.70 -7.95
N GLN A 108 32.37 -22.87 -8.94
CA GLN A 108 33.04 -21.56 -8.76
C GLN A 108 34.19 -21.57 -7.72
N GLY A 109 34.92 -22.68 -7.62
CA GLY A 109 36.02 -22.84 -6.65
C GLY A 109 35.61 -23.30 -5.24
N ASN A 110 34.39 -23.80 -5.05
CA ASN A 110 33.89 -24.48 -3.84
C ASN A 110 34.22 -26.00 -3.89
N PRO A 111 35.26 -26.48 -3.19
CA PRO A 111 35.72 -27.86 -3.31
C PRO A 111 34.70 -28.93 -2.85
N PRO A 112 33.94 -28.76 -1.75
CA PRO A 112 32.94 -29.76 -1.35
C PRO A 112 31.74 -29.84 -2.31
N LEU A 113 31.25 -28.71 -2.83
CA LEU A 113 30.18 -28.72 -3.85
C LEU A 113 30.66 -29.41 -5.12
N GLU A 114 31.88 -29.14 -5.57
CA GLU A 114 32.47 -29.79 -6.75
C GLU A 114 32.60 -31.30 -6.54
N ALA A 115 33.06 -31.75 -5.37
CA ALA A 115 33.20 -33.16 -5.04
C ALA A 115 31.84 -33.87 -5.02
N ASN A 116 30.81 -33.25 -4.42
CA ASN A 116 29.46 -33.82 -4.33
C ASN A 116 28.79 -33.89 -5.72
N LEU A 117 28.98 -32.88 -6.57
CA LEU A 117 28.49 -32.91 -7.96
C LEU A 117 29.17 -33.99 -8.80
N ARG A 118 30.49 -34.20 -8.64
CA ARG A 118 31.22 -35.29 -9.31
C ARG A 118 30.78 -36.67 -8.79
N ALA A 119 30.51 -36.79 -7.49
CA ALA A 119 29.99 -38.01 -6.89
C ALA A 119 28.57 -38.34 -7.40
N ALA A 120 27.70 -37.33 -7.49
CA ALA A 120 26.37 -37.47 -8.09
C ALA A 120 26.45 -37.91 -9.56
N ALA A 121 27.32 -37.26 -10.35
CA ALA A 121 27.57 -37.62 -11.74
C ALA A 121 28.03 -39.07 -11.91
N THR A 122 28.91 -39.54 -11.01
CA THR A 122 29.41 -40.92 -11.01
C THR A 122 28.31 -41.92 -10.66
N ALA A 123 27.49 -41.62 -9.64
CA ALA A 123 26.36 -42.46 -9.25
C ALA A 123 25.30 -42.55 -10.36
N ALA A 124 24.94 -41.42 -10.98
CA ALA A 124 24.01 -41.35 -12.10
C ALA A 124 24.50 -42.19 -13.30
N ASP A 125 25.79 -42.07 -13.64
CA ASP A 125 26.39 -42.83 -14.74
C ASP A 125 26.43 -44.32 -14.45
N THR A 126 26.76 -44.71 -13.22
CA THR A 126 26.75 -46.11 -12.79
C THR A 126 25.35 -46.72 -12.88
N GLY A 127 24.32 -45.97 -12.46
CA GLY A 127 22.92 -46.38 -12.60
C GLY A 127 22.48 -46.57 -14.06
N ARG A 128 22.87 -45.63 -14.96
CA ARG A 128 22.57 -45.74 -16.40
C ARG A 128 23.28 -46.91 -17.07
N ASP A 129 24.54 -47.15 -16.71
CA ASP A 129 25.33 -48.24 -17.28
C ASP A 129 24.81 -49.59 -16.79
N ALA A 130 24.43 -49.70 -15.52
CA ALA A 130 23.75 -50.87 -14.96
C ALA A 130 22.37 -51.11 -15.61
N ALA A 131 21.56 -50.07 -15.82
CA ALA A 131 20.26 -50.18 -16.50
C ALA A 131 20.39 -50.66 -17.96
N ARG A 132 21.40 -50.18 -18.69
CA ARG A 132 21.72 -50.66 -20.04
C ARG A 132 22.19 -52.12 -20.02
N ALA A 133 23.02 -52.50 -19.06
CA ALA A 133 23.49 -53.87 -18.90
C ALA A 133 22.34 -54.84 -18.55
N VAL A 134 21.43 -54.46 -17.65
CA VAL A 134 20.20 -55.23 -17.34
C VAL A 134 19.36 -55.43 -18.60
N SER A 135 19.15 -54.37 -19.37
CA SER A 135 18.35 -54.43 -20.60
C SER A 135 18.99 -55.35 -21.66
N GLN A 136 20.32 -55.33 -21.79
CA GLN A 136 21.07 -56.22 -22.69
C GLN A 136 21.08 -57.67 -22.20
N ALA A 137 21.22 -57.90 -20.89
CA ALA A 137 21.17 -59.23 -20.27
C ALA A 137 19.79 -59.88 -20.45
N ILE A 138 18.71 -59.10 -20.32
CA ILE A 138 17.34 -59.54 -20.60
C ILE A 138 17.17 -59.86 -22.10
N ALA A 139 17.66 -58.99 -22.99
CA ALA A 139 17.53 -59.19 -24.44
C ALA A 139 18.36 -60.39 -24.96
N SER A 140 19.45 -60.75 -24.28
CA SER A 140 20.33 -61.86 -24.65
C SER A 140 20.00 -63.19 -23.94
N GLY A 141 19.05 -63.19 -23.00
CA GLY A 141 18.62 -64.40 -22.28
C GLY A 141 19.62 -64.87 -21.21
N SER A 142 20.36 -63.95 -20.59
CA SER A 142 21.30 -64.25 -19.51
C SER A 142 20.64 -64.92 -18.29
N PRO A 143 21.40 -65.68 -17.47
CA PRO A 143 20.89 -66.30 -16.25
C PRO A 143 20.30 -65.29 -15.26
N ALA A 144 19.24 -65.70 -14.52
CA ALA A 144 18.54 -64.84 -13.57
C ALA A 144 19.46 -64.23 -12.50
N GLU A 145 20.47 -64.97 -12.03
CA GLU A 145 21.44 -64.51 -11.04
C GLU A 145 22.29 -63.33 -11.54
N GLU A 146 22.60 -63.28 -12.84
CA GLU A 146 23.35 -62.18 -13.45
C GLU A 146 22.48 -60.92 -13.60
N ILE A 147 21.20 -61.11 -13.93
CA ILE A 147 20.20 -60.02 -14.01
C ILE A 147 19.95 -59.44 -12.62
N ASP A 148 19.81 -60.29 -11.59
CA ASP A 148 19.58 -59.85 -10.21
C ASP A 148 20.78 -59.08 -9.64
N ASN A 149 22.01 -59.51 -9.92
CA ASN A 149 23.21 -58.79 -9.52
C ASN A 149 23.32 -57.41 -10.20
N LEU A 150 23.01 -57.32 -11.49
CA LEU A 150 23.00 -56.04 -12.22
C LEU A 150 21.85 -55.12 -11.76
N ALA A 151 20.69 -55.67 -11.41
CA ALA A 151 19.57 -54.94 -10.84
C ALA A 151 19.90 -54.42 -9.42
N ALA A 152 20.60 -55.20 -8.60
CA ALA A 152 21.08 -54.78 -7.29
C ALA A 152 22.11 -53.64 -7.40
N MET A 153 23.03 -53.71 -8.37
CA MET A 153 23.97 -52.62 -8.66
C MET A 153 23.26 -51.34 -9.10
N LYS A 154 22.20 -51.45 -9.91
CA LYS A 154 21.37 -50.29 -10.29
C LYS A 154 20.69 -49.69 -9.06
N ALA A 155 20.06 -50.51 -8.21
CA ALA A 155 19.37 -50.03 -7.02
C ALA A 155 20.29 -49.31 -6.02
N ASP A 156 21.52 -49.82 -5.81
CA ASP A 156 22.54 -49.17 -4.97
C ASP A 156 23.00 -47.83 -5.58
N ALA A 157 23.20 -47.77 -6.90
CA ALA A 157 23.55 -46.54 -7.59
C ALA A 157 22.43 -45.48 -7.54
N ASP A 158 21.18 -45.88 -7.75
CA ASP A 158 20.00 -45.00 -7.65
C ASP A 158 19.82 -44.47 -6.23
N SER A 159 20.05 -45.31 -5.21
CA SER A 159 19.99 -44.90 -3.80
C SER A 159 21.10 -43.90 -3.43
N ARG A 160 22.33 -44.13 -3.89
CA ARG A 160 23.45 -43.18 -3.68
C ARG A 160 23.22 -41.87 -4.44
N PHE A 161 22.66 -41.93 -5.63
CA PHE A 161 22.30 -40.73 -6.39
C PHE A 161 21.25 -39.90 -5.63
N ALA A 162 20.21 -40.54 -5.12
CA ALA A 162 19.16 -39.88 -4.34
C ALA A 162 19.72 -39.23 -3.05
N SER A 163 20.63 -39.91 -2.34
CA SER A 163 21.25 -39.34 -1.13
C SER A 163 22.14 -38.13 -1.44
N ILE A 164 22.98 -38.22 -2.48
CA ILE A 164 23.87 -37.11 -2.87
C ILE A 164 23.07 -35.94 -3.43
N ARG A 165 21.99 -36.20 -4.18
CA ARG A 165 21.07 -35.14 -4.66
C ARG A 165 20.46 -34.37 -3.49
N ALA A 166 19.96 -35.06 -2.47
CA ALA A 166 19.42 -34.41 -1.29
C ALA A 166 20.47 -33.56 -0.55
N GLU A 167 21.72 -34.04 -0.50
CA GLU A 167 22.85 -33.33 0.11
C GLU A 167 23.23 -32.07 -0.68
N VAL A 168 23.29 -32.13 -2.01
CA VAL A 168 23.61 -30.98 -2.87
C VAL A 168 22.52 -29.91 -2.79
N LEU A 169 21.26 -30.29 -2.93
CA LEU A 169 20.14 -29.33 -2.92
C LEU A 169 19.91 -28.72 -1.52
N GLY A 170 20.17 -29.48 -0.45
CA GLY A 170 20.07 -29.00 0.93
C GLY A 170 21.24 -28.14 1.42
N SER A 171 22.31 -28.02 0.63
CA SER A 171 23.56 -27.32 0.99
C SER A 171 23.62 -25.85 0.59
N SER A 172 22.55 -25.31 -0.01
CA SER A 172 22.54 -23.93 -0.51
C SER A 172 21.61 -23.00 0.25
N LEU A 173 22.03 -21.73 0.36
CA LEU A 173 21.25 -20.65 0.95
C LEU A 173 20.29 -20.09 -0.10
N THR A 174 18.99 -20.06 0.18
CA THR A 174 17.98 -19.50 -0.74
C THR A 174 17.58 -18.08 -0.32
N ALA A 175 17.11 -17.28 -1.28
CA ALA A 175 16.60 -15.93 -1.03
C ALA A 175 15.43 -15.93 -0.01
N GLU A 176 14.57 -16.96 -0.05
CA GLU A 176 13.43 -17.06 0.86
C GLU A 176 13.86 -17.30 2.31
N MET A 177 14.90 -18.12 2.55
CA MET A 177 15.46 -18.33 3.89
C MET A 177 16.00 -17.02 4.48
N VAL A 178 16.66 -16.19 3.65
CA VAL A 178 17.16 -14.88 4.08
C VAL A 178 16.01 -13.92 4.34
N ARG A 179 15.01 -13.86 3.45
CA ARG A 179 13.81 -13.03 3.62
C ARG A 179 13.05 -13.39 4.89
N GLN A 180 12.87 -14.67 5.16
CA GLN A 180 12.25 -15.17 6.38
C GLN A 180 13.05 -14.75 7.62
N ALA A 181 14.37 -14.97 7.63
CA ALA A 181 15.22 -14.55 8.74
C ALA A 181 15.15 -13.03 8.99
N LEU A 182 15.17 -12.22 7.92
CA LEU A 182 15.10 -10.76 8.01
C LEU A 182 13.72 -10.23 8.45
N SER A 183 12.66 -11.02 8.27
CA SER A 183 11.30 -10.68 8.72
C SER A 183 11.09 -10.82 10.23
N LEU A 184 11.97 -11.55 10.92
CA LEU A 184 11.90 -11.78 12.35
C LEU A 184 12.24 -10.51 13.16
N SER A 185 11.80 -10.49 14.42
CA SER A 185 12.04 -9.36 15.32
C SER A 185 13.53 -9.15 15.60
N ASN A 186 13.97 -7.90 15.51
CA ASN A 186 15.34 -7.50 15.87
C ASN A 186 15.47 -6.99 17.32
N ARG A 187 14.46 -7.17 18.17
CA ARG A 187 14.51 -6.64 19.55
C ARG A 187 15.47 -7.48 20.41
N GLU A 188 16.46 -6.80 20.99
CA GLU A 188 17.33 -7.39 22.01
C GLU A 188 16.58 -7.52 23.33
N SER A 189 16.76 -8.66 24.01
CA SER A 189 16.20 -8.90 25.34
C SER A 189 17.34 -9.17 26.33
N ARG A 190 17.06 -9.01 27.63
CA ARG A 190 18.00 -9.32 28.71
C ARG A 190 17.32 -10.24 29.70
N LEU A 191 18.00 -11.30 30.09
CA LEU A 191 17.54 -12.27 31.09
C LEU A 191 18.46 -12.27 32.28
N GLU A 192 17.90 -12.55 33.46
CA GLU A 192 18.69 -12.79 34.66
C GLU A 192 19.31 -14.19 34.58
N ASP A 193 20.62 -14.24 34.78
CA ASP A 193 21.35 -15.48 35.03
C ASP A 193 21.16 -15.86 36.51
N GLU A 194 20.47 -16.97 36.76
CA GLU A 194 20.12 -17.42 38.12
C GLU A 194 21.35 -17.74 38.98
N ASP A 195 22.47 -18.14 38.36
CA ASP A 195 23.70 -18.48 39.09
C ASP A 195 24.51 -17.24 39.49
N SER A 196 24.39 -16.14 38.73
CA SER A 196 25.19 -14.92 38.93
C SER A 196 24.40 -13.67 39.34
N GLY A 197 23.07 -13.70 39.22
CA GLY A 197 22.16 -12.58 39.44
C GLY A 197 22.35 -11.42 38.45
N GLN A 198 23.09 -11.62 37.36
CA GLN A 198 23.38 -10.59 36.37
C GLN A 198 22.43 -10.66 35.18
N MET A 199 22.09 -9.50 34.63
CA MET A 199 21.29 -9.40 33.41
C MET A 199 22.18 -9.61 32.18
N VAL A 200 22.02 -10.74 31.50
CA VAL A 200 22.76 -11.13 30.29
C VAL A 200 21.93 -10.79 29.05
N PRO A 201 22.50 -10.10 28.03
CA PRO A 201 21.82 -9.87 26.77
C PRO A 201 21.69 -11.18 25.97
N ILE A 202 20.49 -11.45 25.48
CA ILE A 202 20.22 -12.55 24.56
C ILE A 202 20.07 -12.04 23.12
N PRO A 203 20.62 -12.77 22.12
CA PRO A 203 20.47 -12.41 20.71
C PRO A 203 18.99 -12.32 20.30
N SER A 204 18.67 -11.38 19.42
CA SER A 204 17.31 -11.25 18.86
C SER A 204 16.93 -12.47 18.01
N GLU A 205 15.64 -12.70 17.76
CA GLU A 205 15.16 -13.80 16.90
C GLU A 205 15.77 -13.73 15.50
N ARG A 206 15.77 -12.53 14.91
CA ARG A 206 16.45 -12.26 13.65
C ARG A 206 17.93 -12.58 13.71
N GLN A 207 18.61 -12.16 14.78
CA GLN A 207 20.05 -12.39 14.91
C GLN A 207 20.37 -13.89 15.03
N ARG A 208 19.58 -14.65 15.80
CA ARG A 208 19.70 -16.12 15.87
C ARG A 208 19.49 -16.79 14.52
N ALA A 209 18.44 -16.41 13.80
CA ALA A 209 18.17 -16.99 12.48
C ALA A 209 19.31 -16.67 11.51
N LEU A 210 19.82 -15.43 11.51
CA LEU A 210 20.97 -15.05 10.69
C LEU A 210 22.26 -15.77 11.13
N ASP A 211 22.50 -15.96 12.43
CA ASP A 211 23.64 -16.71 12.96
C ASP A 211 23.56 -18.19 12.58
N ALA A 212 22.38 -18.81 12.67
CA ALA A 212 22.14 -20.17 12.20
C ALA A 212 22.40 -20.30 10.69
N LEU A 213 21.99 -19.32 9.88
CA LEU A 213 22.31 -19.29 8.45
C LEU A 213 23.82 -19.11 8.20
N ARG A 214 24.51 -18.28 8.99
CA ARG A 214 25.98 -18.09 8.90
C ARG A 214 26.74 -19.38 9.22
N GLU A 215 26.29 -20.12 10.24
CA GLU A 215 26.90 -21.39 10.63
C GLU A 215 26.58 -22.51 9.64
N ARG A 216 25.34 -22.56 9.14
CA ARG A 216 24.89 -23.58 8.18
C ARG A 216 25.49 -23.37 6.78
N PHE A 217 25.74 -22.12 6.36
CA PHE A 217 26.22 -21.77 5.03
C PHE A 217 27.43 -20.80 5.07
N PRO A 218 28.61 -21.25 5.54
CA PRO A 218 29.78 -20.38 5.72
C PRO A 218 30.28 -19.77 4.40
N GLU A 219 30.15 -20.50 3.28
CA GLU A 219 30.58 -20.06 1.94
C GLU A 219 29.70 -18.93 1.37
N SER A 220 28.44 -18.83 1.80
CA SER A 220 27.49 -17.80 1.33
C SER A 220 27.44 -16.56 2.23
N ARG A 221 28.34 -16.47 3.22
CA ARG A 221 28.38 -15.38 4.20
C ARG A 221 28.50 -13.97 3.58
N PRO A 222 29.35 -13.72 2.56
CA PRO A 222 29.42 -12.39 1.93
C PRO A 222 28.11 -11.97 1.26
N ALA A 223 27.43 -12.91 0.59
CA ALA A 223 26.15 -12.64 -0.05
C ALA A 223 25.04 -12.39 0.99
N LEU A 224 25.03 -13.18 2.08
CA LEU A 224 24.15 -12.97 3.22
C LEU A 224 24.37 -11.61 3.88
N GLU A 225 25.63 -11.21 4.10
CA GLU A 225 25.97 -9.91 4.69
C GLU A 225 25.57 -8.74 3.77
N GLY A 226 25.76 -8.88 2.45
CA GLY A 226 25.29 -7.89 1.47
C GLY A 226 23.77 -7.72 1.47
N ALA A 227 23.01 -8.82 1.55
CA ALA A 227 21.56 -8.77 1.66
C ALA A 227 21.08 -8.15 2.98
N VAL A 228 21.73 -8.48 4.10
CA VAL A 228 21.44 -7.89 5.43
C VAL A 228 21.75 -6.40 5.44
N GLU A 229 22.85 -5.96 4.85
CA GLU A 229 23.22 -4.55 4.77
C GLU A 229 22.23 -3.76 3.91
N ALA A 230 21.91 -4.25 2.71
CA ALA A 230 20.93 -3.62 1.82
C ALA A 230 19.55 -3.53 2.48
N PHE A 231 19.12 -4.58 3.21
CA PHE A 231 17.89 -4.56 3.99
C PHE A 231 17.92 -3.52 5.12
N ASN A 232 19.02 -3.40 5.85
CA ASN A 232 19.16 -2.41 6.92
C ASN A 232 19.15 -0.97 6.38
N GLN A 233 19.77 -0.72 5.22
CA GLN A 233 19.72 0.58 4.55
C GLN A 233 18.30 0.91 4.08
N TYR A 234 17.64 -0.06 3.44
CA TYR A 234 16.24 0.05 3.02
C TYR A 234 15.31 0.37 4.21
N THR A 235 15.38 -0.41 5.28
CA THR A 235 14.52 -0.24 6.46
C THR A 235 14.82 1.04 7.26
N ALA A 236 16.04 1.57 7.22
CA ALA A 236 16.38 2.84 7.87
C ALA A 236 15.70 4.04 7.21
N GLU A 237 15.53 4.02 5.88
CA GLU A 237 14.89 5.08 5.11
C GLU A 237 13.40 4.82 4.82
N ARG A 238 12.94 3.57 4.95
CA ARG A 238 11.53 3.20 4.74
C ARG A 238 10.65 3.79 5.85
N ARG A 239 9.93 4.86 5.50
CA ARG A 239 8.94 5.53 6.36
C ARG A 239 7.49 5.34 5.89
N THR A 240 7.26 4.53 4.86
CA THR A 240 5.94 4.33 4.26
C THR A 240 5.68 2.88 3.96
N LEU A 241 4.40 2.53 3.82
CA LEU A 241 4.01 1.26 3.20
C LEU A 241 4.23 1.34 1.69
N ASP A 242 4.49 0.19 1.08
CA ASP A 242 4.80 0.09 -0.34
C ASP A 242 3.53 0.16 -1.20
N ASP A 243 2.44 -0.47 -0.73
CA ASP A 243 1.16 -0.52 -1.42
C ASP A 243 0.02 -0.07 -0.50
N PRO A 244 -0.91 0.78 -0.97
CA PRO A 244 -2.14 1.07 -0.26
C PRO A 244 -2.99 -0.14 0.12
N GLN A 245 -2.93 -1.21 -0.66
CA GLN A 245 -3.60 -2.47 -0.35
C GLN A 245 -2.98 -3.15 0.87
N ASP A 246 -1.69 -2.94 1.16
CA ASP A 246 -1.08 -3.46 2.39
C ASP A 246 -1.65 -2.74 3.61
N LEU A 247 -1.86 -1.43 3.53
CA LEU A 247 -2.59 -0.69 4.55
C LEU A 247 -4.01 -1.25 4.72
N VAL A 248 -4.75 -1.43 3.62
CA VAL A 248 -6.10 -2.03 3.67
C VAL A 248 -6.06 -3.44 4.30
N ARG A 249 -5.07 -4.27 3.97
CA ARG A 249 -4.88 -5.61 4.54
C ARG A 249 -4.58 -5.54 6.04
N LEU A 250 -3.69 -4.65 6.48
CA LEU A 250 -3.38 -4.42 7.90
C LEU A 250 -4.59 -3.92 8.69
N LEU A 251 -5.44 -3.10 8.05
CA LEU A 251 -6.70 -2.64 8.63
C LEU A 251 -7.75 -3.77 8.67
N ARG A 252 -7.74 -4.68 7.69
CA ARG A 252 -8.67 -5.84 7.56
C ARG A 252 -8.30 -7.04 8.43
N GLY A 253 -7.02 -7.25 8.75
CA GLY A 253 -6.53 -8.29 9.66
C GLY A 253 -7.32 -8.27 10.97
N SER A 254 -7.41 -9.34 11.74
CA SER A 254 -8.67 -9.53 12.46
C SER A 254 -8.92 -8.77 13.77
N GLY A 255 -8.03 -8.44 14.69
CA GLY A 255 -8.44 -8.06 16.06
C GLY A 255 -9.46 -9.03 16.71
N VAL A 256 -9.56 -10.27 16.22
CA VAL A 256 -10.59 -11.23 16.63
C VAL A 256 -9.97 -12.11 17.70
N LEU A 257 -10.52 -12.00 18.89
CA LEU A 257 -10.25 -12.93 19.97
C LEU A 257 -10.79 -14.30 19.56
N ASN A 258 -9.95 -15.33 19.62
CA ASN A 258 -10.31 -16.73 19.37
C ASN A 258 -9.86 -17.55 20.59
N PHE A 259 -10.65 -18.54 20.98
CA PHE A 259 -10.26 -19.51 22.00
C PHE A 259 -10.20 -20.90 21.37
N ARG A 260 -9.14 -21.66 21.66
CA ARG A 260 -8.97 -23.03 21.15
C ARG A 260 -8.40 -23.92 22.23
N ILE A 261 -8.86 -25.17 22.29
CA ILE A 261 -8.24 -26.19 23.14
C ILE A 261 -6.97 -26.68 22.43
N THR A 262 -5.85 -26.73 23.16
CA THR A 262 -4.60 -27.24 22.61
C THR A 262 -4.64 -28.76 22.48
N VAL A 263 -3.82 -29.32 21.60
CA VAL A 263 -3.67 -30.77 21.48
C VAL A 263 -2.67 -31.26 22.54
N ASP A 264 -3.07 -32.22 23.36
CA ASP A 264 -2.18 -32.83 24.34
C ASP A 264 -1.19 -33.81 23.66
N PRO A 265 0.06 -33.92 24.14
CA PRO A 265 1.03 -34.85 23.57
C PRO A 265 0.57 -36.30 23.58
N GLY A 266 0.62 -36.96 22.43
CA GLY A 266 0.20 -38.34 22.22
C GLY A 266 -1.32 -38.52 22.14
N GLN A 267 -2.12 -37.45 22.23
CA GLN A 267 -3.58 -37.51 22.09
C GLN A 267 -4.00 -37.65 20.62
N HIS A 268 -3.31 -36.98 19.70
CA HIS A 268 -3.62 -37.03 18.27
C HIS A 268 -2.88 -38.21 17.59
N PRO A 269 -3.59 -39.13 16.90
CA PRO A 269 -3.00 -40.34 16.34
C PRO A 269 -1.92 -40.05 15.29
N ASP A 270 -2.08 -38.96 14.53
CA ASP A 270 -1.14 -38.54 13.49
C ASP A 270 -0.17 -37.43 13.92
N GLU A 271 0.03 -37.20 15.23
CA GLU A 271 0.88 -36.09 15.71
C GLU A 271 2.28 -36.08 15.04
N GLN A 272 2.95 -37.23 14.98
CA GLN A 272 4.29 -37.34 14.36
C GLN A 272 4.27 -37.00 12.86
N ARG A 273 3.20 -37.39 12.15
CA ARG A 273 3.02 -37.05 10.74
C ARG A 273 2.82 -35.55 10.57
N LEU A 274 2.01 -34.91 11.42
CA LEU A 274 1.76 -33.46 11.35
C LEU A 274 3.00 -32.63 11.68
N ARG A 275 3.85 -33.10 12.59
CA ARG A 275 5.17 -32.50 12.86
C ARG A 275 6.07 -32.60 11.63
N ALA A 276 6.14 -33.76 10.98
CA ALA A 276 6.92 -33.94 9.75
C ALA A 276 6.39 -33.07 8.60
N GLU A 277 5.08 -33.03 8.41
CA GLU A 277 4.43 -32.19 7.39
C GLU A 277 4.68 -30.68 7.61
N LEU A 278 4.70 -30.21 8.86
CA LEU A 278 5.07 -28.83 9.18
C LEU A 278 6.51 -28.53 8.72
N GLN A 279 7.45 -29.45 8.95
CA GLN A 279 8.84 -29.27 8.54
C GLN A 279 9.01 -29.30 7.03
N GLU A 280 8.28 -30.17 6.33
CA GLU A 280 8.40 -30.35 4.88
C GLU A 280 7.59 -29.35 4.06
N ARG A 281 6.39 -28.96 4.52
CA ARG A 281 5.39 -28.21 3.74
C ARG A 281 4.97 -26.89 4.38
N GLY A 282 5.39 -26.64 5.63
CA GLY A 282 5.00 -25.44 6.38
C GLY A 282 3.59 -25.51 6.99
N PRO A 283 3.21 -24.47 7.76
CA PRO A 283 2.04 -24.49 8.65
C PRO A 283 0.68 -24.51 7.94
N THR A 284 0.62 -24.14 6.66
CA THR A 284 -0.60 -24.20 5.83
C THR A 284 -0.68 -25.46 4.96
N GLY A 285 0.41 -26.24 4.87
CA GLY A 285 0.52 -27.45 4.04
C GLY A 285 0.15 -28.76 4.75
N THR A 286 -0.21 -28.70 6.04
CA THR A 286 -0.60 -29.87 6.84
C THR A 286 -2.02 -30.36 6.52
N SER A 287 -2.17 -31.68 6.40
CA SER A 287 -3.40 -32.33 5.88
C SER A 287 -4.39 -32.80 6.97
N ALA A 288 -4.40 -32.17 8.15
CA ALA A 288 -5.38 -32.46 9.20
C ALA A 288 -6.67 -31.65 9.02
N ALA A 289 -7.82 -32.32 9.12
CA ALA A 289 -9.14 -31.66 9.05
C ALA A 289 -9.60 -31.16 10.43
N ASP A 290 -8.96 -31.63 11.50
CA ASP A 290 -9.41 -31.54 12.88
C ASP A 290 -8.44 -30.79 13.80
N ALA A 291 -7.18 -30.60 13.40
CA ALA A 291 -6.18 -29.83 14.13
C ALA A 291 -5.37 -28.93 13.19
N ARG A 292 -4.89 -27.80 13.70
CA ARG A 292 -4.13 -26.82 12.93
C ARG A 292 -3.03 -26.17 13.77
N TRP A 293 -1.93 -25.82 13.11
CA TRP A 293 -0.82 -25.08 13.70
C TRP A 293 -1.13 -23.58 13.78
N PHE A 294 -0.91 -23.00 14.96
CA PHE A 294 -1.04 -21.56 15.23
C PHE A 294 0.27 -21.02 15.75
N LYS A 295 0.69 -19.86 15.22
CA LYS A 295 1.94 -19.22 15.59
C LYS A 295 1.89 -18.73 17.03
N ILE A 296 2.95 -18.92 17.79
CA ILE A 296 3.13 -18.26 19.09
C ILE A 296 3.60 -16.83 18.83
N ASN A 297 2.85 -15.83 19.31
CA ASN A 297 3.13 -14.42 19.01
C ASN A 297 4.52 -14.00 19.50
N GLN A 298 4.80 -14.23 20.79
CA GLN A 298 6.04 -13.80 21.44
C GLN A 298 6.63 -14.93 22.25
N ILE A 299 7.57 -15.67 21.68
CA ILE A 299 8.18 -16.78 22.40
C ILE A 299 8.86 -16.34 23.71
N ARG A 300 9.33 -15.08 23.78
CA ARG A 300 9.93 -14.51 25.00
C ARG A 300 9.05 -14.53 26.24
N THR A 301 7.73 -14.58 26.10
CA THR A 301 6.81 -14.65 27.25
C THR A 301 6.70 -16.04 27.84
N TRP A 302 7.34 -17.05 27.21
CA TRP A 302 7.25 -18.44 27.59
C TRP A 302 8.44 -18.92 28.44
N TYR A 303 9.51 -18.11 28.55
CA TYR A 303 10.65 -18.35 29.44
C TYR A 303 10.89 -17.12 30.34
N ASP A 304 11.48 -17.34 31.51
CA ASP A 304 11.68 -16.33 32.56
C ASP A 304 13.13 -16.21 33.06
N SER A 305 14.00 -17.16 32.68
CA SER A 305 15.41 -17.18 33.08
C SER A 305 16.32 -17.66 31.95
N LEU A 306 17.63 -17.42 32.10
CA LEU A 306 18.61 -17.88 31.11
C LEU A 306 18.57 -19.40 30.91
N GLN A 307 18.39 -20.17 32.00
CA GLN A 307 18.32 -21.63 31.93
C GLN A 307 17.07 -22.13 31.19
N THR A 308 15.92 -21.51 31.40
CA THR A 308 14.69 -21.88 30.69
C THR A 308 14.74 -21.49 29.21
N TYR A 309 15.41 -20.38 28.89
CA TYR A 309 15.73 -19.99 27.53
C TYR A 309 16.68 -20.99 26.85
N GLU A 310 17.77 -21.40 27.50
CA GLU A 310 18.71 -22.40 26.97
C GLU A 310 18.05 -23.77 26.76
N ALA A 311 17.15 -24.18 27.66
CA ALA A 311 16.39 -25.41 27.50
C ALA A 311 15.42 -25.36 26.30
N LEU A 312 14.77 -24.21 26.08
CA LEU A 312 13.91 -23.99 24.93
C LEU A 312 14.71 -24.02 23.62
N THR A 313 15.86 -23.34 23.56
CA THR A 313 16.67 -23.27 22.33
C THR A 313 17.38 -24.59 22.02
N ALA A 314 17.77 -25.37 23.03
CA ALA A 314 18.41 -26.67 22.82
C ALA A 314 17.43 -27.74 22.31
N ASN A 315 16.19 -27.75 22.82
CA ASN A 315 15.16 -28.70 22.39
C ASN A 315 13.75 -28.10 22.59
N PRO A 316 13.23 -27.35 21.60
CA PRO A 316 11.91 -26.72 21.70
C PRO A 316 10.78 -27.72 21.94
N ALA A 317 10.75 -28.80 21.16
CA ALA A 317 9.72 -29.83 21.28
C ALA A 317 9.74 -30.46 22.67
N GLY A 318 10.92 -30.78 23.22
CA GLY A 318 11.07 -31.30 24.58
C GLY A 318 10.69 -30.31 25.67
N TYR A 319 11.03 -29.03 25.50
CA TYR A 319 10.67 -27.95 26.42
C TYR A 319 9.16 -27.78 26.58
N PHE A 320 8.44 -27.81 25.46
CA PHE A 320 6.99 -27.69 25.43
C PHE A 320 6.28 -28.99 25.82
N LEU A 321 6.85 -30.15 25.45
CA LEU A 321 6.36 -31.47 25.86
C LEU A 321 6.33 -31.60 27.39
N ALA A 322 7.37 -31.13 28.08
CA ALA A 322 7.43 -31.13 29.55
C ALA A 322 6.34 -30.27 30.20
N ARG A 323 5.72 -29.36 29.44
CA ARG A 323 4.64 -28.47 29.86
C ARG A 323 3.27 -28.89 29.30
N GLY A 324 3.20 -30.02 28.60
CA GLY A 324 1.97 -30.56 28.03
C GLY A 324 1.55 -29.95 26.70
N TYR A 325 2.42 -29.25 25.97
CA TYR A 325 2.07 -28.68 24.66
C TYR A 325 2.74 -29.42 23.51
N VAL A 326 2.02 -29.54 22.41
CA VAL A 326 2.58 -29.93 21.10
C VAL A 326 3.00 -28.66 20.36
N VAL A 327 4.30 -28.35 20.43
CA VAL A 327 4.92 -27.21 19.73
C VAL A 327 6.09 -27.71 18.90
N GLU A 328 6.27 -27.07 17.73
CA GLU A 328 7.40 -27.27 16.84
C GLU A 328 7.97 -25.93 16.37
N GLU A 329 9.27 -25.92 16.07
CA GLU A 329 9.95 -24.76 15.47
C GLU A 329 9.99 -24.91 13.95
N TRP A 330 9.51 -23.90 13.24
CA TRP A 330 9.60 -23.83 11.78
C TRP A 330 10.01 -22.41 11.36
N GLY A 331 11.10 -22.30 10.60
CA GLY A 331 11.56 -21.01 10.08
C GLY A 331 12.00 -19.99 11.14
N GLY A 332 12.44 -20.46 12.32
CA GLY A 332 12.79 -19.62 13.47
C GLY A 332 11.59 -19.13 14.30
N GLU A 333 10.37 -19.55 13.93
CA GLU A 333 9.14 -19.27 14.66
C GLU A 333 8.59 -20.54 15.32
N TYR A 334 7.81 -20.37 16.39
CA TYR A 334 7.25 -21.47 17.16
C TYR A 334 5.76 -21.62 16.88
N TRP A 335 5.33 -22.83 16.58
CA TRP A 335 3.96 -23.14 16.18
C TRP A 335 3.37 -24.15 17.15
N MET A 336 2.18 -23.84 17.68
CA MET A 336 1.44 -24.68 18.62
C MET A 336 0.27 -25.37 17.91
N LEU A 337 0.12 -26.68 18.14
CA LEU A 337 -0.98 -27.45 17.58
C LEU A 337 -2.23 -27.28 18.45
N CYS A 338 -3.31 -26.79 17.84
CA CYS A 338 -4.61 -26.66 18.50
C CYS A 338 -5.69 -27.41 17.71
N TRP A 339 -6.73 -27.87 18.41
CA TRP A 339 -7.91 -28.45 17.75
C TRP A 339 -8.64 -27.37 16.93
N ASP A 340 -9.15 -27.77 15.76
CA ASP A 340 -9.89 -26.93 14.81
C ASP A 340 -11.27 -27.51 14.46
N VAL A 341 -11.88 -28.22 15.42
CA VAL A 341 -13.22 -28.80 15.31
C VAL A 341 -14.23 -28.09 16.20
N ASP A 342 -15.50 -28.19 15.83
CA ASP A 342 -16.61 -27.70 16.66
C ASP A 342 -16.59 -28.37 18.05
N GLY A 343 -16.90 -27.60 19.09
CA GLY A 343 -16.78 -28.01 20.48
C GLY A 343 -15.41 -27.79 21.14
N TYR A 344 -14.33 -27.70 20.35
CA TYR A 344 -12.95 -27.47 20.86
C TYR A 344 -12.42 -26.06 20.54
N ARG A 345 -13.24 -25.20 19.94
CA ARG A 345 -12.90 -23.81 19.63
C ARG A 345 -14.08 -22.86 19.83
N LEU A 346 -13.77 -21.59 20.01
CA LEU A 346 -14.70 -20.47 19.94
C LEU A 346 -14.08 -19.40 19.05
N THR A 347 -14.63 -19.28 17.85
CA THR A 347 -14.24 -18.36 16.78
C THR A 347 -15.48 -17.64 16.25
N SER A 348 -15.34 -16.81 15.22
CA SER A 348 -16.46 -16.17 14.54
C SER A 348 -17.39 -17.17 13.82
N ALA A 349 -16.95 -18.41 13.58
CA ALA A 349 -17.75 -19.45 12.92
C ALA A 349 -18.91 -19.96 13.79
N GLU A 350 -18.75 -19.98 15.12
CA GLU A 350 -19.75 -20.47 16.08
C GLU A 350 -20.88 -19.45 16.36
N GLY A 351 -20.78 -18.24 15.77
CA GLY A 351 -21.82 -17.23 15.76
C GLY A 351 -21.31 -15.81 16.04
N GLN A 352 -22.22 -14.83 16.00
CA GLN A 352 -21.91 -13.45 16.37
C GLN A 352 -21.85 -13.31 17.89
N TRP A 353 -20.65 -13.13 18.44
CA TRP A 353 -20.37 -12.83 19.84
C TRP A 353 -19.29 -11.74 19.92
N SER A 354 -19.15 -11.09 21.09
CA SER A 354 -18.15 -10.03 21.27
C SER A 354 -17.68 -9.91 22.72
N VAL A 355 -16.47 -9.37 22.91
CA VAL A 355 -15.99 -8.92 24.22
C VAL A 355 -16.71 -7.62 24.57
N ALA A 356 -17.46 -7.61 25.68
CA ALA A 356 -18.20 -6.46 26.17
C ALA A 356 -17.30 -5.43 26.86
N ALA A 357 -16.27 -5.90 27.58
CA ALA A 357 -15.27 -5.05 28.21
C ALA A 357 -13.95 -5.80 28.39
N ALA A 358 -12.83 -5.08 28.36
CA ALA A 358 -11.55 -5.57 28.85
C ALA A 358 -10.92 -4.50 29.75
N PHE A 359 -10.13 -4.93 30.73
CA PHE A 359 -9.50 -4.02 31.69
C PHE A 359 -8.22 -4.62 32.27
N PRO A 360 -7.24 -3.77 32.65
CA PRO A 360 -6.08 -4.25 33.39
C PRO A 360 -6.54 -4.88 34.69
N GLN A 361 -6.06 -6.07 34.98
CA GLN A 361 -6.33 -6.77 36.23
C GLN A 361 -5.02 -7.34 36.77
N THR A 362 -5.02 -7.80 38.02
CA THR A 362 -3.94 -8.61 38.57
C THR A 362 -4.43 -10.03 38.77
N ASP A 363 -3.57 -11.00 38.49
CA ASP A 363 -3.85 -12.40 38.79
C ASP A 363 -3.85 -12.68 40.30
N ARG A 364 -4.06 -13.94 40.69
CA ARG A 364 -4.05 -14.36 42.11
C ARG A 364 -2.67 -14.27 42.77
N GLN A 365 -1.60 -14.11 42.00
CA GLN A 365 -0.21 -14.04 42.44
C GLN A 365 0.31 -12.59 42.46
N GLY A 366 -0.55 -11.61 42.13
CA GLY A 366 -0.19 -10.20 42.06
C GLY A 366 0.54 -9.80 40.77
N ARG A 367 0.64 -10.70 39.79
CA ARG A 367 1.22 -10.41 38.47
C ARG A 367 0.20 -9.66 37.61
N PRO A 368 0.65 -8.76 36.72
CA PRO A 368 -0.24 -8.07 35.80
C PRO A 368 -0.94 -9.06 34.84
N GLY A 369 -2.24 -8.87 34.61
CA GLY A 369 -3.06 -9.69 33.71
C GLY A 369 -4.16 -8.85 33.05
N ILE A 370 -4.95 -9.47 32.18
CA ILE A 370 -6.02 -8.77 31.44
C ILE A 370 -7.36 -9.42 31.78
N GLY A 371 -8.22 -8.70 32.49
CA GLY A 371 -9.60 -9.12 32.72
C GLY A 371 -10.46 -8.84 31.49
N PHE A 372 -11.36 -9.74 31.14
CA PHE A 372 -12.34 -9.53 30.08
C PHE A 372 -13.74 -9.98 30.49
N GLU A 373 -14.76 -9.34 29.93
CA GLU A 373 -16.17 -9.68 30.06
C GLU A 373 -16.78 -9.93 28.67
N MET A 374 -17.52 -11.02 28.54
CA MET A 374 -18.19 -11.42 27.31
C MET A 374 -19.62 -10.87 27.25
N ASP A 375 -20.13 -10.66 26.04
CA ASP A 375 -21.55 -10.43 25.84
C ASP A 375 -22.39 -11.68 26.25
N PRO A 376 -23.71 -11.55 26.47
CA PRO A 376 -24.53 -12.68 26.92
C PRO A 376 -24.47 -13.92 26.02
N ARG A 377 -24.30 -13.74 24.70
CA ARG A 377 -24.18 -14.85 23.76
C ARG A 377 -22.79 -15.49 23.85
N GLY A 378 -21.74 -14.68 23.81
CA GLY A 378 -20.35 -15.13 24.01
C GLY A 378 -20.14 -15.85 25.33
N ALA A 379 -20.76 -15.39 26.42
CA ALA A 379 -20.71 -16.04 27.72
C ALA A 379 -21.31 -17.46 27.70
N THR A 380 -22.36 -17.67 26.91
CA THR A 380 -23.00 -18.99 26.76
C THR A 380 -22.11 -19.93 25.95
N LEU A 381 -21.53 -19.43 24.84
CA LEU A 381 -20.64 -20.21 23.98
C LEU A 381 -19.33 -20.56 24.68
N LEU A 382 -18.69 -19.59 25.34
CA LEU A 382 -17.48 -19.81 26.13
C LEU A 382 -17.75 -20.75 27.31
N GLY A 383 -18.92 -20.64 27.94
CA GLY A 383 -19.36 -21.57 28.98
C GLY A 383 -19.50 -23.01 28.45
N ARG A 384 -19.99 -23.22 27.23
CA ARG A 384 -20.09 -24.56 26.64
C ARG A 384 -18.72 -25.14 26.33
N LEU A 385 -17.83 -24.34 25.73
CA LEU A 385 -16.44 -24.73 25.44
C LEU A 385 -15.71 -25.13 26.74
N THR A 386 -15.60 -24.20 27.68
CA THR A 386 -14.82 -24.43 28.91
C THR A 386 -15.46 -25.46 29.86
N GLY A 387 -16.78 -25.66 29.78
CA GLY A 387 -17.48 -26.63 30.62
C GLY A 387 -17.18 -28.08 30.25
N ALA A 388 -16.92 -28.36 28.97
CA ALA A 388 -16.55 -29.69 28.48
C ALA A 388 -15.05 -29.99 28.63
N HIS A 389 -14.22 -28.95 28.76
CA HIS A 389 -12.76 -29.00 28.71
C HIS A 389 -12.08 -28.55 30.01
N VAL A 390 -12.71 -28.83 31.16
CA VAL A 390 -12.09 -28.53 32.46
C VAL A 390 -10.88 -29.44 32.67
N SER A 391 -9.76 -28.85 33.06
CA SER A 391 -8.40 -29.44 33.16
C SER A 391 -7.61 -29.49 31.86
N ASP A 392 -8.23 -29.21 30.71
CA ASP A 392 -7.51 -29.07 29.44
C ASP A 392 -6.86 -27.67 29.35
N GLN A 393 -5.88 -27.54 28.46
CA GLN A 393 -5.22 -26.28 28.16
C GLN A 393 -6.01 -25.51 27.08
N MET A 394 -6.22 -24.22 27.30
CA MET A 394 -6.95 -23.37 26.36
C MET A 394 -6.06 -22.23 25.87
N ALA A 395 -5.68 -22.29 24.61
CA ALA A 395 -5.02 -21.20 23.92
C ALA A 395 -5.98 -20.01 23.76
N VAL A 396 -5.50 -18.83 24.15
CA VAL A 396 -6.10 -17.54 23.86
C VAL A 396 -5.34 -16.96 22.68
N LEU A 397 -6.04 -16.86 21.55
CA LEU A 397 -5.50 -16.36 20.30
C LEU A 397 -6.07 -14.98 20.01
N LEU A 398 -5.22 -14.13 19.46
CA LEU A 398 -5.64 -12.89 18.83
C LEU A 398 -4.98 -12.88 17.47
N ASP A 399 -5.79 -12.77 16.43
CA ASP A 399 -5.34 -12.76 15.03
C ASP A 399 -4.66 -14.07 14.59
N ASP A 400 -5.19 -15.19 15.11
CA ASP A 400 -4.65 -16.55 14.91
C ASP A 400 -3.21 -16.74 15.44
N GLU A 401 -2.74 -15.82 16.29
CA GLU A 401 -1.51 -15.98 17.06
C GLU A 401 -1.80 -16.29 18.53
N VAL A 402 -1.13 -17.29 19.09
CA VAL A 402 -1.24 -17.73 20.47
C VAL A 402 -0.48 -16.75 21.38
N TYR A 403 -1.20 -16.12 22.31
CA TYR A 403 -0.60 -15.26 23.34
C TYR A 403 -0.28 -16.03 24.62
N THR A 404 -1.20 -16.89 25.05
CA THR A 404 -1.11 -17.67 26.28
C THR A 404 -2.00 -18.90 26.15
N ALA A 405 -1.65 -19.99 26.84
CA ALA A 405 -2.42 -21.23 26.83
C ALA A 405 -2.54 -21.86 28.23
N PRO A 406 -3.17 -21.17 29.20
CA PRO A 406 -3.24 -21.67 30.58
C PRO A 406 -4.17 -22.90 30.71
N ASN A 407 -3.98 -23.65 31.80
CA ASN A 407 -4.88 -24.74 32.17
C ASN A 407 -6.26 -24.20 32.61
N LEU A 408 -7.34 -24.79 32.11
CA LEU A 408 -8.71 -24.48 32.52
C LEU A 408 -9.03 -25.13 33.88
N ASN A 409 -8.84 -24.39 34.97
CA ASN A 409 -9.12 -24.90 36.32
C ASN A 409 -10.63 -25.04 36.65
N SER A 410 -11.50 -24.30 35.95
CA SER A 410 -12.95 -24.29 36.16
C SER A 410 -13.66 -23.76 34.93
N GLN A 411 -14.96 -24.05 34.77
CA GLN A 411 -15.77 -23.49 33.70
C GLN A 411 -15.82 -21.95 33.79
N ILE A 412 -15.55 -21.28 32.67
CA ILE A 412 -15.52 -19.82 32.52
C ILE A 412 -16.62 -19.43 31.51
N SER A 413 -17.45 -18.44 31.87
CA SER A 413 -18.54 -17.99 31.00
C SER A 413 -18.49 -16.49 30.78
N ARG A 414 -19.05 -15.70 31.70
CA ARG A 414 -19.21 -14.24 31.53
C ARG A 414 -17.89 -13.47 31.60
N SER A 415 -16.94 -13.88 32.42
CA SER A 415 -15.70 -13.13 32.60
C SER A 415 -14.52 -14.08 32.81
N GLY A 416 -13.33 -13.66 32.37
CA GLY A 416 -12.09 -14.42 32.51
C GLY A 416 -10.88 -13.50 32.67
N ILE A 417 -9.73 -14.09 32.96
CA ILE A 417 -8.45 -13.39 33.05
C ILE A 417 -7.47 -14.06 32.09
N ILE A 418 -6.84 -13.28 31.22
CA ILE A 418 -5.73 -13.69 30.38
C ILE A 418 -4.45 -13.50 31.22
N GLU A 419 -3.81 -14.61 31.56
CA GLU A 419 -2.61 -14.65 32.38
C GLU A 419 -1.35 -14.75 31.50
N GLY A 420 -0.27 -14.07 31.89
CA GLY A 420 1.00 -14.03 31.14
C GLY A 420 1.97 -12.96 31.67
N ALA A 421 3.23 -13.04 31.25
CA ALA A 421 4.24 -12.04 31.59
C ALA A 421 4.11 -10.81 30.66
N PHE A 422 3.08 -9.99 30.88
CA PHE A 422 2.82 -8.80 30.07
C PHE A 422 3.50 -7.56 30.64
N SER A 423 4.09 -6.73 29.77
CA SER A 423 4.48 -5.37 30.13
C SER A 423 3.25 -4.46 30.28
N GLN A 424 3.39 -3.36 31.02
CA GLN A 424 2.30 -2.37 31.18
C GLN A 424 1.82 -1.79 29.84
N GLN A 425 2.72 -1.65 28.87
CA GLN A 425 2.39 -1.15 27.53
C GLN A 425 1.58 -2.18 26.73
N GLU A 426 1.92 -3.47 26.86
CA GLU A 426 1.20 -4.59 26.23
C GLU A 426 -0.18 -4.79 26.84
N ILE A 427 -0.33 -4.70 28.16
CA ILE A 427 -1.65 -4.77 28.82
C ILE A 427 -2.55 -3.67 28.29
N GLN A 428 -2.05 -2.42 28.26
CA GLN A 428 -2.83 -1.32 27.72
C GLN A 428 -3.16 -1.49 26.23
N TYR A 429 -2.30 -2.16 25.46
CA TYR A 429 -2.56 -2.46 24.06
C TYR A 429 -3.65 -3.52 23.93
N ILE A 430 -3.49 -4.67 24.57
CA ILE A 430 -4.44 -5.79 24.47
C ILE A 430 -5.80 -5.39 25.05
N VAL A 431 -5.84 -4.69 26.20
CA VAL A 431 -7.10 -4.15 26.75
C VAL A 431 -7.79 -3.23 25.75
N ARG A 432 -7.04 -2.36 25.05
CA ARG A 432 -7.61 -1.48 24.03
C ARG A 432 -8.13 -2.25 22.82
N VAL A 433 -7.37 -3.24 22.32
CA VAL A 433 -7.79 -4.09 21.19
C VAL A 433 -9.05 -4.87 21.55
N LEU A 434 -9.10 -5.49 22.73
CA LEU A 434 -10.27 -6.26 23.19
C LEU A 434 -11.47 -5.36 23.51
N SER A 435 -11.27 -4.18 24.09
CA SER A 435 -12.34 -3.22 24.42
C SER A 435 -12.90 -2.48 23.21
N ALA A 436 -12.11 -2.34 22.14
CA ALA A 436 -12.60 -1.84 20.86
C ALA A 436 -13.59 -2.83 20.21
N GLY A 437 -13.69 -4.06 20.73
CA GLY A 437 -14.34 -5.19 20.07
C GLY A 437 -13.50 -5.66 18.88
N SER A 438 -13.96 -6.68 18.14
CA SER A 438 -13.35 -6.98 16.84
C SER A 438 -13.41 -5.70 16.02
N LEU A 439 -12.27 -5.13 15.68
CA LEU A 439 -12.18 -3.86 14.94
C LEU A 439 -12.98 -3.94 13.61
N GLN A 440 -13.12 -5.16 13.08
CA GLN A 440 -13.98 -5.56 11.95
C GLN A 440 -15.49 -5.31 12.14
N ALA A 441 -15.98 -5.15 13.38
CA ALA A 441 -17.38 -4.88 13.69
C ALA A 441 -17.69 -3.38 13.81
N LYS A 442 -16.68 -2.54 14.06
CA LYS A 442 -16.83 -1.08 14.17
C LYS A 442 -16.33 -0.33 12.93
N LEU A 443 -15.26 -0.77 12.27
CA LEU A 443 -14.75 -0.12 11.04
C LEU A 443 -15.40 -0.72 9.78
N SER A 444 -15.71 0.09 8.76
CA SER A 444 -16.16 -0.44 7.47
C SER A 444 -15.10 -1.35 6.83
N ARG A 445 -15.55 -2.44 6.18
CA ARG A 445 -14.65 -3.41 5.51
C ARG A 445 -13.87 -2.81 4.33
N GLU A 446 -14.46 -1.81 3.71
CA GLU A 446 -13.90 -1.06 2.60
C GLU A 446 -13.93 0.43 2.94
N PRO A 447 -12.96 1.21 2.44
CA PRO A 447 -12.99 2.66 2.59
C PRO A 447 -14.21 3.23 1.85
N ILE A 448 -14.93 4.14 2.50
CA ILE A 448 -16.07 4.87 1.94
C ILE A 448 -15.64 5.99 0.98
N SER A 449 -14.36 6.39 1.04
CA SER A 449 -13.70 7.23 0.06
C SER A 449 -12.22 6.85 -0.05
N GLN A 450 -11.70 6.85 -1.27
CA GLN A 450 -10.30 6.62 -1.56
C GLN A 450 -9.80 7.70 -2.51
N ILE A 451 -8.77 8.43 -2.07
CA ILE A 451 -8.10 9.47 -2.84
C ILE A 451 -6.65 9.03 -3.00
N THR A 452 -6.23 8.74 -4.23
CA THR A 452 -4.84 8.43 -4.56
C THR A 452 -4.28 9.54 -5.43
N ILE A 453 -3.21 10.18 -4.96
CA ILE A 453 -2.51 11.28 -5.65
C ILE A 453 -1.09 10.82 -5.95
N GLY A 454 -0.71 10.79 -7.23
CA GLY A 454 0.65 10.47 -7.65
C GLY A 454 1.68 11.46 -7.10
N PRO A 455 2.91 11.04 -6.77
CA PRO A 455 3.92 11.93 -6.21
C PRO A 455 4.30 13.12 -7.09
N GLU A 456 4.29 12.91 -8.40
CA GLU A 456 4.56 13.96 -9.40
C GLU A 456 3.50 15.06 -9.39
N LEU A 457 2.21 14.69 -9.36
CA LEU A 457 1.10 15.65 -9.31
C LEU A 457 1.15 16.49 -8.02
N GLY A 458 1.51 15.83 -6.91
CA GLY A 458 1.75 16.51 -5.65
C GLY A 458 2.92 17.51 -5.72
N LEU A 459 4.06 17.07 -6.26
CA LEU A 459 5.25 17.92 -6.42
C LEU A 459 4.97 19.13 -7.31
N ASP A 460 4.27 18.93 -8.43
CA ASP A 460 3.86 20.01 -9.32
C ASP A 460 2.98 21.04 -8.60
N ASN A 461 1.97 20.57 -7.86
CA ASN A 461 1.08 21.42 -7.08
C ASN A 461 1.85 22.23 -6.02
N LEU A 462 2.83 21.61 -5.36
CA LEU A 462 3.72 22.30 -4.43
C LEU A 462 4.55 23.38 -5.14
N GLN A 463 5.19 23.05 -6.26
CA GLN A 463 6.03 23.99 -7.01
C GLN A 463 5.21 25.18 -7.52
N GLN A 464 4.02 24.93 -8.07
CA GLN A 464 3.11 25.97 -8.54
C GLN A 464 2.60 26.83 -7.37
N GLY A 465 2.23 26.22 -6.24
CA GLY A 465 1.83 26.93 -5.03
C GLY A 465 2.92 27.84 -4.49
N VAL A 466 4.17 27.35 -4.41
CA VAL A 466 5.34 28.14 -3.99
C VAL A 466 5.62 29.28 -4.97
N LYS A 467 5.55 29.02 -6.28
CA LYS A 467 5.73 30.04 -7.32
C LYS A 467 4.65 31.13 -7.22
N ALA A 468 3.39 30.75 -7.03
CA ALA A 468 2.28 31.69 -6.82
C ALA A 468 2.49 32.53 -5.56
N GLY A 469 2.97 31.92 -4.47
CA GLY A 469 3.33 32.63 -3.23
C GLY A 469 4.43 33.66 -3.43
N TRP A 470 5.50 33.32 -4.16
CA TRP A 470 6.57 34.27 -4.51
C TRP A 470 6.08 35.42 -5.38
N ILE A 471 5.26 35.13 -6.40
CA ILE A 471 4.67 36.16 -7.26
C ILE A 471 3.80 37.10 -6.43
N ALA A 472 2.92 36.57 -5.58
CA ALA A 472 2.07 37.36 -4.70
C ALA A 472 2.90 38.25 -3.77
N LEU A 473 3.94 37.70 -3.13
CA LEU A 473 4.85 38.44 -2.25
C LEU A 473 5.54 39.60 -2.97
N ILE A 474 6.08 39.36 -4.18
CA ILE A 474 6.78 40.38 -4.98
C ILE A 474 5.81 41.45 -5.47
N VAL A 475 4.64 41.08 -5.98
CA VAL A 475 3.65 42.04 -6.51
C VAL A 475 3.08 42.90 -5.38
N VAL A 476 2.64 42.29 -4.27
CA VAL A 476 2.11 43.02 -3.11
C VAL A 476 3.20 43.87 -2.46
N GLY A 477 4.39 43.31 -2.24
CA GLY A 477 5.54 44.03 -1.68
C GLY A 477 5.97 45.20 -2.57
N GLY A 478 6.04 44.98 -3.88
CA GLY A 478 6.35 46.00 -4.88
C GLY A 478 5.33 47.14 -4.87
N PHE A 479 4.04 46.81 -4.86
CA PHE A 479 2.97 47.80 -4.73
C PHE A 479 3.12 48.64 -3.45
N MET A 480 3.37 47.99 -2.31
CA MET A 480 3.54 48.69 -1.03
C MET A 480 4.75 49.63 -1.05
N VAL A 481 5.89 49.19 -1.57
CA VAL A 481 7.10 50.03 -1.69
C VAL A 481 6.87 51.21 -2.64
N VAL A 482 6.22 50.99 -3.79
CA VAL A 482 5.95 52.06 -4.77
C VAL A 482 4.96 53.09 -4.22
N TYR A 483 3.86 52.65 -3.58
CA TYR A 483 2.82 53.56 -3.10
C TYR A 483 3.20 54.26 -1.79
N TYR A 484 3.80 53.54 -0.84
CA TYR A 484 4.07 54.01 0.52
C TYR A 484 5.55 54.36 0.80
N PHE A 485 6.46 54.15 -0.15
CA PHE A 485 7.91 54.38 0.00
C PHE A 485 8.48 53.69 1.26
N LEU A 486 9.06 54.43 2.21
CA LEU A 486 9.65 53.86 3.42
C LEU A 486 8.61 53.16 4.31
N TYR A 487 7.37 53.66 4.36
CA TYR A 487 6.28 52.96 5.05
C TYR A 487 6.00 51.61 4.36
N GLY A 488 6.16 51.54 3.04
CA GLY A 488 6.07 50.31 2.28
C GLY A 488 7.14 49.28 2.65
N ILE A 489 8.38 49.74 2.92
CA ILE A 489 9.45 48.87 3.41
C ILE A 489 9.10 48.34 4.82
N VAL A 490 8.54 49.18 5.70
CA VAL A 490 8.07 48.71 7.02
C VAL A 490 6.99 47.64 6.86
N ALA A 491 6.01 47.85 5.98
CA ALA A 491 4.99 46.84 5.70
C ALA A 491 5.57 45.55 5.12
N LEU A 492 6.61 45.63 4.28
CA LEU A 492 7.30 44.46 3.75
C LEU A 492 7.99 43.66 4.88
N VAL A 493 8.63 44.32 5.83
CA VAL A 493 9.22 43.65 7.01
C VAL A 493 8.13 43.00 7.86
N CYS A 494 6.99 43.68 8.07
CA CYS A 494 5.83 43.10 8.75
C CYS A 494 5.32 41.86 8.01
N LEU A 495 5.19 41.92 6.68
CA LEU A 495 4.72 40.81 5.84
C LEU A 495 5.66 39.60 5.91
N VAL A 496 6.98 39.81 5.82
CA VAL A 496 7.98 38.74 5.99
C VAL A 496 7.92 38.16 7.41
N SER A 497 7.77 38.99 8.43
CA SER A 497 7.63 38.53 9.81
C SER A 497 6.37 37.69 10.00
N THR A 498 5.25 38.11 9.42
CA THR A 498 4.00 37.34 9.40
C THR A 498 4.19 35.98 8.73
N ALA A 499 4.85 35.93 7.56
CA ALA A 499 5.12 34.68 6.86
C ALA A 499 5.96 33.71 7.73
N LEU A 500 7.01 34.21 8.38
CA LEU A 500 7.85 33.43 9.29
C LEU A 500 7.07 32.90 10.50
N LEU A 501 6.20 33.72 11.09
CA LEU A 501 5.37 33.32 12.23
C LEU A 501 4.36 32.23 11.84
N ILE A 502 3.74 32.34 10.66
CA ILE A 502 2.82 31.31 10.14
C ILE A 502 3.56 30.00 9.94
N LEU A 503 4.68 30.01 9.20
CA LEU A 503 5.47 28.81 8.94
C LEU A 503 6.01 28.18 10.23
N GLY A 504 6.47 28.99 11.19
CA GLY A 504 6.93 28.52 12.49
C GLY A 504 5.82 27.90 13.34
N ALA A 505 4.63 28.49 13.36
CA ALA A 505 3.48 27.95 14.08
C ALA A 505 2.97 26.64 13.45
N MET A 506 2.98 26.52 12.12
CA MET A 506 2.64 25.28 11.43
C MET A 506 3.63 24.16 11.75
N ALA A 507 4.94 24.48 11.74
CA ALA A 507 5.98 23.51 12.09
C ALA A 507 5.85 22.99 13.53
N LEU A 508 5.41 23.83 14.47
CA LEU A 508 5.19 23.43 15.86
C LEU A 508 3.96 22.54 16.08
N GLN A 509 2.97 22.61 15.19
CA GLN A 509 1.71 21.87 15.32
C GLN A 509 1.69 20.57 14.52
N GLU A 510 2.76 20.27 13.76
CA GLU A 510 2.81 19.15 12.80
C GLU A 510 1.59 19.13 11.87
N ALA A 511 1.03 20.31 11.59
CA ALA A 511 -0.22 20.44 10.86
C ALA A 511 -0.01 20.08 9.38
N ALA A 512 -0.98 19.35 8.84
CA ALA A 512 -0.99 18.93 7.44
C ALA A 512 -0.82 20.13 6.49
N PHE A 513 0.26 20.12 5.69
CA PHE A 513 0.53 21.18 4.73
C PHE A 513 -0.16 20.83 3.42
N SER A 514 -1.42 21.28 3.24
CA SER A 514 -2.27 20.97 2.08
C SER A 514 -2.31 22.10 1.05
N LEU A 515 -2.86 21.83 -0.14
CA LEU A 515 -3.03 22.85 -1.20
C LEU A 515 -3.96 24.00 -0.77
N PRO A 516 -5.12 23.75 -0.13
CA PRO A 516 -5.89 24.81 0.52
C PRO A 516 -5.10 25.55 1.59
N GLY A 517 -4.26 24.87 2.38
CA GLY A 517 -3.37 25.52 3.35
C GLY A 517 -2.44 26.56 2.71
N ILE A 518 -1.79 26.22 1.57
CA ILE A 518 -0.99 27.18 0.81
C ILE A 518 -1.84 28.38 0.35
N ALA A 519 -3.05 28.13 -0.15
CA ALA A 519 -3.95 29.20 -0.56
C ALA A 519 -4.30 30.13 0.62
N GLY A 520 -4.47 29.58 1.83
CA GLY A 520 -4.66 30.34 3.08
C GLY A 520 -3.48 31.24 3.41
N ILE A 521 -2.25 30.76 3.22
CA ILE A 521 -1.03 31.58 3.39
C ILE A 521 -0.98 32.72 2.37
N ILE A 522 -1.24 32.42 1.09
CA ILE A 522 -1.25 33.41 0.01
C ILE A 522 -2.34 34.48 0.25
N LEU A 523 -3.54 34.06 0.65
CA LEU A 523 -4.63 34.96 1.04
C LEU A 523 -4.21 35.85 2.21
N THR A 524 -3.52 35.28 3.20
CA THR A 524 -3.00 36.03 4.34
C THR A 524 -2.01 37.10 3.90
N PHE A 525 -1.18 36.90 2.87
CA PHE A 525 -0.29 37.96 2.38
C PHE A 525 -1.04 39.20 1.90
N GLY A 526 -2.17 39.02 1.22
CA GLY A 526 -3.05 40.12 0.79
C GLY A 526 -3.70 40.83 1.98
N MET A 527 -4.17 40.08 2.98
CA MET A 527 -4.79 40.67 4.18
C MET A 527 -3.76 41.29 5.14
N ALA A 528 -2.53 40.77 5.17
CA ALA A 528 -1.46 41.22 6.06
C ALA A 528 -1.06 42.68 5.86
N VAL A 529 -1.19 43.17 4.63
CA VAL A 529 -0.91 44.56 4.30
C VAL A 529 -2.08 45.50 4.64
N ASP A 530 -3.31 45.00 4.78
CA ASP A 530 -4.51 45.83 5.01
C ASP A 530 -4.43 46.61 6.34
N ALA A 531 -4.02 45.94 7.41
CA ALA A 531 -3.79 46.61 8.71
C ALA A 531 -2.72 47.71 8.60
N ASN A 532 -1.66 47.48 7.81
CA ASN A 532 -0.62 48.49 7.57
C ASN A 532 -1.17 49.67 6.76
N VAL A 533 -1.95 49.41 5.70
CA VAL A 533 -2.62 50.44 4.88
C VAL A 533 -3.52 51.33 5.72
N LEU A 534 -4.37 50.73 6.59
CA LEU A 534 -5.24 51.47 7.50
C LEU A 534 -4.45 52.40 8.43
N VAL A 535 -3.37 51.91 9.04
CA VAL A 535 -2.49 52.75 9.86
C VAL A 535 -1.89 53.87 9.02
N PHE A 536 -1.32 53.55 7.85
CA PHE A 536 -0.60 54.52 7.02
C PHE A 536 -1.52 55.62 6.49
N GLU A 537 -2.73 55.29 6.04
CA GLU A 537 -3.70 56.30 5.61
C GLU A 537 -4.14 57.20 6.78
N ARG A 538 -4.35 56.64 7.99
CA ARG A 538 -4.64 57.48 9.17
C ARG A 538 -3.47 58.37 9.57
N VAL A 539 -2.23 57.88 9.46
CA VAL A 539 -1.02 58.71 9.64
C VAL A 539 -0.96 59.81 8.58
N ARG A 540 -1.29 59.51 7.32
CA ARG A 540 -1.32 60.48 6.22
C ARG A 540 -2.36 61.56 6.44
N GLU A 541 -3.57 61.21 6.89
CA GLU A 541 -4.62 62.17 7.25
C GLU A 541 -4.13 63.16 8.33
N GLU A 542 -3.48 62.66 9.39
CA GLU A 542 -2.95 63.50 10.48
C GLU A 542 -1.76 64.37 10.01
N LEU A 543 -0.90 63.87 9.13
CA LEU A 543 0.17 64.65 8.50
C LEU A 543 -0.38 65.77 7.62
N ASN A 544 -1.42 65.47 6.82
CA ASN A 544 -2.13 66.47 6.00
C ASN A 544 -2.87 67.50 6.86
N ALA A 545 -3.31 67.11 8.06
CA ALA A 545 -3.86 68.02 9.07
C ALA A 545 -2.78 68.87 9.79
N GLY A 546 -1.51 68.76 9.39
CA GLY A 546 -0.40 69.59 9.88
C GLY A 546 0.24 69.11 11.18
N LYS A 547 -0.02 67.88 11.64
CA LYS A 547 0.63 67.31 12.83
C LYS A 547 2.08 66.93 12.53
N ASP A 548 2.94 66.97 13.55
CA ASP A 548 4.30 66.45 13.45
C ASP A 548 4.30 64.91 13.33
N LEU A 549 5.34 64.34 12.73
CA LEU A 549 5.42 62.92 12.40
C LEU A 549 5.22 61.99 13.61
N ARG A 550 5.78 62.34 14.78
CA ARG A 550 5.65 61.52 15.99
C ARG A 550 4.20 61.52 16.49
N THR A 551 3.56 62.68 16.52
CA THR A 551 2.15 62.81 16.90
C THR A 551 1.23 62.13 15.90
N ALA A 552 1.50 62.28 14.60
CA ALA A 552 0.74 61.64 13.52
C ALA A 552 0.79 60.11 13.61
N ILE A 553 1.97 59.52 13.84
CA ILE A 553 2.12 58.07 14.06
C ILE A 553 1.32 57.62 15.28
N ARG A 554 1.46 58.31 16.42
CA ARG A 554 0.72 57.95 17.65
C ARG A 554 -0.80 57.99 17.43
N LEU A 555 -1.30 59.04 16.80
CA LEU A 555 -2.73 59.21 16.52
C LEU A 555 -3.23 58.19 15.49
N GLY A 556 -2.46 57.96 14.42
CA GLY A 556 -2.79 56.99 13.38
C GLY A 556 -2.99 55.58 13.95
N TYR A 557 -2.06 55.09 14.78
CA TYR A 557 -2.22 53.81 15.45
C TYR A 557 -3.44 53.79 16.39
N SER A 558 -3.68 54.86 17.18
CA SER A 558 -4.81 54.90 18.11
C SER A 558 -6.17 54.86 17.42
N LYS A 559 -6.31 55.53 16.26
CA LYS A 559 -7.55 55.61 15.51
C LYS A 559 -7.79 54.38 14.62
N ALA A 560 -6.72 53.81 14.09
CA ALA A 560 -6.82 52.61 13.25
C ALA A 560 -7.06 51.34 14.06
N LEU A 561 -6.63 51.30 15.34
CA LEU A 561 -6.70 50.10 16.19
C LEU A 561 -8.10 49.48 16.23
N SER A 562 -9.16 50.27 16.43
CA SER A 562 -10.52 49.71 16.53
C SER A 562 -10.96 49.03 15.24
N ALA A 563 -10.72 49.66 14.08
CA ALA A 563 -11.06 49.09 12.78
C ALA A 563 -10.23 47.83 12.46
N ILE A 564 -8.94 47.84 12.81
CA ILE A 564 -8.04 46.70 12.60
C ILE A 564 -8.46 45.50 13.44
N VAL A 565 -8.76 45.73 14.73
CA VAL A 565 -9.19 44.66 15.63
C VAL A 565 -10.56 44.12 15.21
N ASP A 566 -11.52 44.97 14.88
CA ASP A 566 -12.86 44.56 14.46
C ASP A 566 -12.84 43.66 13.20
N GLY A 567 -12.09 44.05 12.17
CA GLY A 567 -11.95 43.26 10.95
C GLY A 567 -11.27 41.91 11.18
N ASN A 568 -10.18 41.88 11.96
CA ASN A 568 -9.44 40.64 12.22
C ASN A 568 -10.18 39.70 13.19
N VAL A 569 -10.89 40.22 14.19
CA VAL A 569 -11.70 39.41 15.11
C VAL A 569 -12.84 38.72 14.35
N THR A 570 -13.47 39.41 13.40
CA THR A 570 -14.51 38.81 12.55
C THR A 570 -13.96 37.63 11.75
N ASN A 571 -12.76 37.75 11.18
CA ASN A 571 -12.09 36.64 10.49
C ASN A 571 -11.74 35.49 11.45
N LEU A 572 -11.27 35.81 12.67
CA LEU A 572 -10.94 34.80 13.66
C LEU A 572 -12.16 33.99 14.11
N ILE A 573 -13.34 34.61 14.21
CA ILE A 573 -14.60 33.90 14.50
C ILE A 573 -14.89 32.87 13.41
N VAL A 574 -14.72 33.24 12.13
CA VAL A 574 -14.91 32.29 11.01
C VAL A 574 -13.92 31.13 11.10
N CYS A 575 -12.64 31.40 11.38
CA CYS A 575 -11.64 30.35 11.55
C CYS A 575 -11.99 29.39 12.70
N ILE A 576 -12.45 29.92 13.85
CA ILE A 576 -12.87 29.10 15.00
C ILE A 576 -14.03 28.19 14.61
N VAL A 577 -15.04 28.73 13.93
CA VAL A 577 -16.21 27.95 13.49
C VAL A 577 -15.81 26.82 12.53
N LEU A 578 -14.89 27.07 11.60
CA LEU A 578 -14.41 26.06 10.66
C LEU A 578 -13.54 24.97 11.31
N VAL A 579 -12.90 25.27 12.44
CA VAL A 579 -12.07 24.28 13.18
C VAL A 579 -12.92 23.40 14.10
N LEU A 580 -14.17 23.78 14.39
CA LEU A 580 -15.06 22.98 15.24
C LEU A 580 -15.30 21.57 14.66
N PRO A 581 -15.33 20.53 15.51
CA PRO A 581 -15.57 19.16 15.05
C PRO A 581 -16.89 19.02 14.29
N GLY A 582 -16.84 18.42 13.09
CA GLY A 582 -18.02 18.13 12.28
C GLY A 582 -18.55 19.27 11.41
N VAL A 583 -17.87 20.42 11.35
CA VAL A 583 -18.28 21.56 10.48
C VAL A 583 -17.59 21.53 9.12
N ALA A 584 -16.30 21.18 9.08
CA ALA A 584 -15.48 21.28 7.87
C ALA A 584 -14.65 20.01 7.64
N THR A 585 -14.29 19.75 6.39
CA THR A 585 -13.38 18.65 6.02
C THR A 585 -11.96 18.91 6.53
N PRO A 586 -11.10 17.88 6.65
CA PRO A 586 -9.71 18.02 7.09
C PRO A 586 -8.92 19.06 6.28
N GLU A 587 -9.15 19.16 4.97
CA GLU A 587 -8.50 20.14 4.08
C GLU A 587 -8.92 21.57 4.41
N ILE A 588 -10.22 21.79 4.63
CA ILE A 588 -10.78 23.11 5.01
C ILE A 588 -10.36 23.49 6.42
N LYS A 589 -10.25 22.52 7.34
CA LYS A 589 -9.72 22.73 8.69
C LYS A 589 -8.27 23.18 8.63
N GLY A 590 -7.44 22.56 7.79
CA GLY A 590 -6.06 23.00 7.54
C GLY A 590 -6.01 24.44 7.03
N PHE A 591 -6.84 24.80 6.04
CA PHE A 591 -6.99 26.19 5.59
C PHE A 591 -7.38 27.14 6.75
N ALA A 592 -8.37 26.79 7.56
CA ALA A 592 -8.84 27.63 8.66
C ALA A 592 -7.77 27.86 9.75
N ILE A 593 -6.98 26.83 10.07
CA ILE A 593 -5.86 26.94 11.02
C ILE A 593 -4.79 27.90 10.47
N THR A 594 -4.37 27.72 9.21
CA THR A 594 -3.38 28.62 8.59
C THR A 594 -3.85 30.07 8.54
N LEU A 595 -5.13 30.28 8.19
CA LEU A 595 -5.76 31.60 8.15
C LEU A 595 -5.85 32.22 9.55
N GLY A 596 -6.26 31.45 10.57
CA GLY A 596 -6.39 31.92 11.95
C GLY A 596 -5.05 32.33 12.57
N VAL A 597 -4.02 31.50 12.40
CA VAL A 597 -2.64 31.82 12.78
C VAL A 597 -2.17 33.06 12.02
N GLY A 598 -2.47 33.13 10.73
CA GLY A 598 -2.17 34.26 9.86
C GLY A 598 -2.73 35.57 10.39
N VAL A 599 -4.02 35.61 10.71
CA VAL A 599 -4.72 36.77 11.28
C VAL A 599 -4.05 37.26 12.57
N LEU A 600 -3.71 36.35 13.50
CA LEU A 600 -3.02 36.69 14.75
C LEU A 600 -1.60 37.23 14.48
N ALA A 601 -0.86 36.58 13.58
CA ALA A 601 0.48 37.00 13.19
C ALA A 601 0.46 38.38 12.50
N THR A 602 -0.56 38.69 11.71
CA THR A 602 -0.73 40.00 11.07
C THR A 602 -1.05 41.11 12.07
N LEU A 603 -1.91 40.85 13.05
CA LEU A 603 -2.18 41.79 14.14
C LEU A 603 -0.91 42.11 14.91
N PHE A 604 -0.14 41.08 15.27
CA PHE A 604 1.14 41.26 15.96
C PHE A 604 2.14 42.04 15.11
N ALA A 605 2.33 41.65 13.84
CA ALA A 605 3.28 42.29 12.95
C ALA A 605 2.94 43.76 12.69
N ALA A 606 1.68 44.11 12.45
CA ALA A 606 1.28 45.48 12.20
C ALA A 606 1.35 46.34 13.48
N LEU A 607 0.81 45.86 14.60
CA LEU A 607 0.64 46.67 15.82
C LEU A 607 1.91 46.74 16.69
N VAL A 608 2.75 45.71 16.66
CA VAL A 608 3.97 45.62 17.46
C VAL A 608 5.20 45.88 16.59
N ILE A 609 5.46 45.05 15.58
CA ILE A 609 6.68 45.13 14.77
C ILE A 609 6.69 46.42 13.95
N GLY A 610 5.62 46.73 13.22
CA GLY A 610 5.51 47.93 12.39
C GLY A 610 5.62 49.21 13.22
N ARG A 611 4.97 49.22 14.39
CA ARG A 611 5.04 50.35 15.32
C ARG A 611 6.45 50.52 15.90
N LEU A 612 7.12 49.43 16.23
CA LEU A 612 8.50 49.43 16.73
C LEU A 612 9.45 50.00 15.67
N ILE A 613 9.38 49.52 14.43
CA ILE A 613 10.25 49.98 13.35
C ILE A 613 10.05 51.48 13.08
N LEU A 614 8.80 51.95 13.01
CA LEU A 614 8.53 53.39 12.83
C LEU A 614 9.07 54.23 13.99
N ASN A 615 8.96 53.76 15.23
CA ASN A 615 9.53 54.43 16.39
C ASN A 615 11.07 54.43 16.36
N LEU A 616 11.70 53.35 15.88
CA LEU A 616 13.15 53.29 15.66
C LEU A 616 13.59 54.26 14.56
N CYS A 617 12.83 54.39 13.46
CA CYS A 617 13.10 55.40 12.44
C CYS A 617 13.02 56.83 13.00
N LEU A 618 12.04 57.11 13.88
CA LEU A 618 11.94 58.39 14.59
C LEU A 618 13.14 58.62 15.51
N ALA A 619 13.62 57.59 16.21
CA ALA A 619 14.78 57.65 17.08
C ALA A 619 16.08 57.86 16.29
N ALA A 620 16.19 57.28 15.10
CA ALA A 620 17.30 57.45 14.15
C ALA A 620 17.31 58.82 13.44
N GLY A 621 16.38 59.72 13.78
CA GLY A 621 16.38 61.11 13.31
C GLY A 621 15.53 61.39 12.06
N VAL A 622 14.70 60.44 11.62
CA VAL A 622 13.81 60.66 10.48
C VAL A 622 12.65 61.57 10.87
N ARG A 623 12.60 62.79 10.31
CA ARG A 623 11.61 63.84 10.67
C ARG A 623 10.46 64.00 9.67
N ARG A 624 10.60 63.49 8.44
CA ARG A 624 9.57 63.56 7.39
C ARG A 624 9.57 62.27 6.61
N LEU A 625 8.39 61.68 6.47
CA LEU A 625 8.14 60.53 5.61
C LEU A 625 7.06 60.93 4.61
N LYS A 626 7.37 60.81 3.33
CA LYS A 626 6.41 61.05 2.25
C LYS A 626 5.81 59.73 1.81
N MET A 627 4.60 59.79 1.29
CA MET A 627 3.93 58.71 0.54
C MET A 627 3.68 59.20 -0.88
N LEU A 628 3.43 58.30 -1.85
CA LEU A 628 3.30 58.63 -3.27
C LEU A 628 2.27 59.76 -3.54
N PRO A 629 1.04 59.74 -2.98
CA PRO A 629 0.09 60.84 -3.18
C PRO A 629 0.57 62.18 -2.61
N MET A 630 1.34 62.16 -1.51
CA MET A 630 1.92 63.37 -0.91
C MET A 630 3.11 63.91 -1.72
N ALA A 631 3.77 63.04 -2.49
CA ALA A 631 4.91 63.39 -3.33
C ALA A 631 4.49 63.90 -4.72
N VAL A 632 3.37 63.40 -5.27
CA VAL A 632 2.90 63.72 -6.63
C VAL A 632 1.45 64.25 -6.59
N PRO A 633 1.22 65.57 -6.67
CA PRO A 633 -0.11 66.19 -6.54
C PRO A 633 -1.14 65.75 -7.58
N VAL A 634 -0.69 65.36 -8.78
CA VAL A 634 -1.56 64.84 -9.84
C VAL A 634 -2.23 63.53 -9.41
N ILE A 635 -1.49 62.66 -8.71
CA ILE A 635 -1.98 61.38 -8.23
C ILE A 635 -2.99 61.59 -7.09
N ASP A 636 -2.72 62.52 -6.17
CA ASP A 636 -3.65 62.88 -5.08
C ASP A 636 -5.00 63.38 -5.60
N ARG A 637 -4.98 64.19 -6.67
CA ARG A 637 -6.19 64.71 -7.32
C ARG A 637 -7.02 63.64 -8.01
N ILE A 638 -6.37 62.61 -8.56
CA ILE A 638 -7.04 61.46 -9.20
C ILE A 638 -7.66 60.55 -8.13
N LEU A 639 -6.97 60.34 -7.01
CA LEU A 639 -7.41 59.45 -5.94
C LEU A 639 -8.46 60.06 -4.99
N THR A 640 -8.77 61.35 -5.11
CA THR A 640 -9.81 62.04 -4.32
C THR A 640 -10.97 62.57 -5.18
N PRO A 641 -11.63 61.71 -5.98
CA PRO A 641 -12.73 62.17 -6.83
C PRO A 641 -13.94 62.57 -5.99
N LYS A 642 -14.49 63.76 -6.24
CA LYS A 642 -15.69 64.29 -5.55
C LYS A 642 -16.97 63.72 -6.16
N ILE A 643 -17.13 62.40 -6.11
CA ILE A 643 -18.32 61.70 -6.62
C ILE A 643 -19.36 61.60 -5.51
N ASN A 644 -20.60 62.00 -5.79
CA ASN A 644 -21.72 61.84 -4.84
C ASN A 644 -22.35 60.44 -4.95
N TRP A 645 -21.70 59.46 -4.32
CA TRP A 645 -22.16 58.07 -4.28
C TRP A 645 -23.59 57.90 -3.76
N LEU A 646 -24.03 58.76 -2.83
CA LEU A 646 -25.38 58.70 -2.27
C LEU A 646 -26.47 58.98 -3.31
N SER A 647 -26.20 59.85 -4.29
CA SER A 647 -27.16 60.14 -5.36
C SER A 647 -27.34 58.97 -6.34
N LEU A 648 -26.27 58.19 -6.56
CA LEU A 648 -26.30 57.00 -7.42
C LEU A 648 -26.73 55.71 -6.69
N ARG A 649 -27.00 55.76 -5.38
CA ARG A 649 -27.28 54.56 -4.57
C ARG A 649 -28.36 53.65 -5.17
N TRP A 650 -29.42 54.23 -5.73
CA TRP A 650 -30.53 53.46 -6.30
C TRP A 650 -30.14 52.74 -7.60
N VAL A 651 -29.22 53.32 -8.37
CA VAL A 651 -28.66 52.67 -9.57
C VAL A 651 -27.82 51.46 -9.16
N PHE A 652 -26.90 51.64 -8.20
CA PHE A 652 -26.05 50.55 -7.73
C PHE A 652 -26.84 49.47 -6.99
N VAL A 653 -27.83 49.84 -6.17
CA VAL A 653 -28.74 48.87 -5.53
C VAL A 653 -29.53 48.10 -6.58
N GLY A 654 -30.03 48.77 -7.63
CA GLY A 654 -30.71 48.11 -8.75
C GLY A 654 -29.81 47.09 -9.45
N ILE A 655 -28.60 47.50 -9.85
CA ILE A 655 -27.63 46.62 -10.52
C ILE A 655 -27.24 45.45 -9.62
N SER A 656 -26.92 45.70 -8.35
CA SER A 656 -26.54 44.66 -7.39
C SER A 656 -27.69 43.67 -7.15
N THR A 657 -28.93 44.18 -6.98
CA THR A 657 -30.11 43.34 -6.76
C THR A 657 -30.38 42.46 -7.98
N VAL A 658 -30.29 43.01 -9.19
CA VAL A 658 -30.44 42.22 -10.42
C VAL A 658 -29.35 41.17 -10.55
N TYR A 659 -28.09 41.52 -10.26
CA TYR A 659 -26.97 40.58 -10.31
C TYR A 659 -27.14 39.43 -9.29
N VAL A 660 -27.50 39.75 -8.05
CA VAL A 660 -27.75 38.76 -6.99
C VAL A 660 -28.95 37.89 -7.33
N ALA A 661 -30.06 38.48 -7.82
CA ALA A 661 -31.24 37.74 -8.21
C ALA A 661 -30.96 36.79 -9.39
N LEU A 662 -30.18 37.24 -10.37
CA LEU A 662 -29.77 36.42 -11.51
C LEU A 662 -28.81 35.29 -11.07
N GLY A 663 -27.89 35.57 -10.15
CA GLY A 663 -27.02 34.57 -9.53
C GLY A 663 -27.82 33.50 -8.77
N LEU A 664 -28.73 33.91 -7.89
CA LEU A 664 -29.62 33.00 -7.16
C LEU A 664 -30.54 32.22 -8.11
N GLY A 665 -31.06 32.87 -9.15
CA GLY A 665 -31.86 32.23 -10.19
C GLY A 665 -31.06 31.17 -10.95
N MET A 666 -29.79 31.43 -11.28
CA MET A 666 -28.90 30.45 -11.91
C MET A 666 -28.61 29.26 -10.98
N VAL A 667 -28.38 29.50 -9.69
CA VAL A 667 -28.18 28.42 -8.69
C VAL A 667 -29.44 27.57 -8.58
N ALA A 668 -30.62 28.18 -8.46
CA ALA A 668 -31.89 27.47 -8.38
C ALA A 668 -32.19 26.67 -9.66
N PHE A 669 -31.86 27.22 -10.84
CA PHE A 669 -32.07 26.54 -12.12
C PHE A 669 -31.12 25.37 -12.34
N ARG A 670 -29.84 25.50 -11.93
CA ARG A 670 -28.86 24.40 -12.03
C ARG A 670 -29.11 23.29 -11.00
N GLY A 671 -29.63 23.62 -9.81
CA GLY A 671 -29.95 22.64 -8.77
C GLY A 671 -28.80 21.67 -8.49
N ASN A 672 -29.09 20.37 -8.53
CA ASN A 672 -28.13 19.31 -8.23
C ASN A 672 -26.98 19.21 -9.24
N LEU A 673 -27.08 19.82 -10.43
CA LEU A 673 -25.99 19.82 -11.42
C LEU A 673 -24.84 20.76 -11.03
N MET A 674 -25.03 21.63 -10.04
CA MET A 674 -23.95 22.50 -9.52
C MET A 674 -23.03 21.76 -8.54
N LEU A 675 -23.52 20.69 -7.91
CA LEU A 675 -22.80 19.95 -6.88
C LEU A 675 -21.75 19.03 -7.51
N ASP A 676 -20.55 19.01 -6.93
CA ASP A 676 -19.45 18.15 -7.37
C ASP A 676 -19.64 16.69 -6.92
N THR A 677 -18.81 15.77 -7.40
CA THR A 677 -18.85 14.34 -7.02
C THR A 677 -18.69 14.11 -5.53
N GLU A 678 -18.03 15.02 -4.81
CA GLU A 678 -17.96 15.03 -3.33
C GLU A 678 -19.34 15.04 -2.65
N PHE A 679 -20.32 15.74 -3.25
CA PHE A 679 -21.67 15.91 -2.72
C PHE A 679 -22.72 15.07 -3.44
N ARG A 680 -22.36 14.40 -4.55
CA ARG A 680 -23.28 13.56 -5.35
C ARG A 680 -22.94 12.08 -5.32
N GLY A 681 -21.75 11.74 -4.85
CA GLY A 681 -21.14 10.43 -5.05
C GLY A 681 -20.62 10.28 -6.48
N GLY A 682 -19.56 9.51 -6.66
CA GLY A 682 -18.97 9.25 -7.96
C GLY A 682 -17.46 9.10 -7.95
N THR A 683 -16.91 8.84 -9.13
CA THR A 683 -15.48 8.67 -9.36
C THR A 683 -14.95 9.82 -10.21
N LYS A 684 -13.86 10.42 -9.75
CA LYS A 684 -13.09 11.43 -10.48
C LYS A 684 -11.72 10.86 -10.80
N VAL A 685 -11.39 10.84 -12.09
CA VAL A 685 -10.14 10.30 -12.61
C VAL A 685 -9.38 11.41 -13.34
N THR A 686 -8.11 11.63 -12.99
CA THR A 686 -7.23 12.55 -13.71
C THR A 686 -6.25 11.75 -14.55
N LEU A 687 -6.32 11.96 -15.86
CA LEU A 687 -5.42 11.40 -16.86
C LEU A 687 -4.32 12.41 -17.21
N GLN A 688 -3.12 11.90 -17.48
CA GLN A 688 -2.02 12.65 -18.08
C GLN A 688 -1.77 12.09 -19.47
N PHE A 689 -1.50 12.94 -20.45
CA PHE A 689 -1.22 12.58 -21.83
C PHE A 689 0.20 13.01 -22.20
N ARG A 690 0.90 12.15 -22.94
CA ARG A 690 2.17 12.50 -23.54
C ARG A 690 1.95 13.47 -24.70
N PRO A 691 2.90 14.40 -24.93
CA PRO A 691 2.91 15.19 -26.15
C PRO A 691 2.96 14.27 -27.38
N GLY A 692 2.17 14.58 -28.41
CA GLY A 692 2.23 13.86 -29.68
C GLY A 692 3.62 13.97 -30.32
N ALA A 693 3.88 13.17 -31.36
CA ALA A 693 5.17 13.19 -32.08
C ALA A 693 5.54 14.58 -32.66
N ASP A 694 4.54 15.44 -32.85
CA ASP A 694 4.65 16.84 -33.29
C ASP A 694 4.71 17.86 -32.13
N GLY A 695 4.71 17.40 -30.87
CA GLY A 695 4.65 18.21 -29.67
C GLY A 695 3.26 18.79 -29.37
N SER A 696 2.21 18.36 -30.08
CA SER A 696 0.84 18.79 -29.82
C SER A 696 0.27 18.14 -28.56
N LEU A 697 -0.71 18.81 -27.95
CA LEU A 697 -1.41 18.33 -26.75
C LEU A 697 -2.90 18.15 -27.05
N PRO A 698 -3.61 17.27 -26.32
CA PRO A 698 -5.04 17.09 -26.50
C PRO A 698 -5.84 18.35 -26.18
N VAL A 699 -6.90 18.56 -26.96
CA VAL A 699 -7.93 19.57 -26.69
C VAL A 699 -9.11 18.87 -26.03
N ARG A 700 -9.81 19.57 -25.12
CA ARG A 700 -11.02 19.05 -24.46
C ARG A 700 -12.02 18.37 -25.40
N ALA A 701 -12.21 18.92 -26.60
CA ALA A 701 -13.14 18.37 -27.58
C ALA A 701 -12.70 16.98 -28.09
N ASP A 702 -11.41 16.76 -28.30
CA ASP A 702 -10.87 15.46 -28.72
C ASP A 702 -11.10 14.40 -27.63
N VAL A 703 -10.91 14.78 -26.37
CA VAL A 703 -11.10 13.90 -25.20
C VAL A 703 -12.59 13.59 -24.98
N ASP A 704 -13.47 14.58 -25.15
CA ASP A 704 -14.93 14.41 -25.06
C ASP A 704 -15.48 13.54 -26.20
N GLU A 705 -14.97 13.73 -27.42
CA GLU A 705 -15.31 12.88 -28.55
C GLU A 705 -14.86 11.43 -28.33
N GLN A 706 -13.66 11.20 -27.76
CA GLN A 706 -13.18 9.85 -27.47
C GLN A 706 -14.04 9.15 -26.41
N ILE A 707 -14.41 9.84 -25.32
CA ILE A 707 -15.25 9.29 -24.25
C ILE A 707 -16.66 9.01 -24.74
N ARG A 708 -17.25 9.92 -25.53
CA ARG A 708 -18.57 9.71 -26.15
C ARG A 708 -18.54 8.67 -27.28
N GLY A 709 -17.40 8.55 -27.96
CA GLY A 709 -17.14 7.73 -29.13
C GLY A 709 -16.89 6.24 -28.82
N ALA A 710 -16.67 5.88 -27.54
CA ALA A 710 -16.56 4.50 -27.04
C ALA A 710 -17.81 3.59 -27.27
N THR A 711 -18.71 3.98 -28.18
CA THR A 711 -19.85 3.22 -28.74
C THR A 711 -19.51 1.78 -29.16
N GLY A 712 -18.29 1.50 -29.62
CA GLY A 712 -17.86 0.14 -29.97
C GLY A 712 -17.64 -0.80 -28.78
N VAL A 713 -17.35 -0.26 -27.59
CA VAL A 713 -17.27 -1.02 -26.33
C VAL A 713 -18.67 -1.25 -25.77
N LEU A 714 -19.53 -0.23 -25.86
CA LEU A 714 -20.93 -0.27 -25.42
C LEU A 714 -21.73 -1.36 -26.15
N ALA A 715 -21.67 -1.41 -27.49
CA ALA A 715 -22.37 -2.42 -28.27
C ALA A 715 -21.88 -3.86 -28.01
N ARG A 716 -20.61 -4.03 -27.60
CA ARG A 716 -20.05 -5.33 -27.18
C ARG A 716 -20.56 -5.73 -25.80
N LEU A 717 -20.52 -4.80 -24.84
CA LEU A 717 -21.03 -5.01 -23.49
C LEU A 717 -22.54 -5.25 -23.46
N GLU A 718 -23.32 -4.55 -24.27
CA GLU A 718 -24.77 -4.77 -24.39
C GLU A 718 -25.08 -6.20 -24.86
N ARG A 719 -24.34 -6.71 -25.85
CA ARG A 719 -24.50 -8.09 -26.34
C ARG A 719 -24.09 -9.10 -25.26
N GLN A 720 -22.95 -8.88 -24.61
CA GLN A 720 -22.43 -9.77 -23.58
C GLN A 720 -23.34 -9.80 -22.34
N ALA A 721 -23.88 -8.64 -21.93
CA ALA A 721 -24.86 -8.53 -20.84
C ALA A 721 -26.14 -9.30 -21.18
N ALA A 722 -26.64 -9.17 -22.42
CA ALA A 722 -27.83 -9.89 -22.87
C ALA A 722 -27.62 -11.41 -22.88
N GLU A 723 -26.46 -11.89 -23.32
CA GLU A 723 -26.11 -13.32 -23.33
C GLU A 723 -26.01 -13.90 -21.91
N LEU A 724 -25.29 -13.21 -21.01
CA LEU A 724 -25.11 -13.67 -19.62
C LEU A 724 -26.40 -13.57 -18.80
N ALA A 725 -27.24 -12.58 -19.05
CA ALA A 725 -28.55 -12.47 -18.40
C ALA A 725 -29.47 -13.66 -18.74
N VAL A 726 -29.41 -14.15 -19.99
CA VAL A 726 -30.14 -15.35 -20.42
C VAL A 726 -29.62 -16.61 -19.73
N ILE A 727 -28.31 -16.69 -19.47
CA ILE A 727 -27.69 -17.83 -18.76
C ILE A 727 -28.07 -17.81 -17.28
N ALA A 728 -27.97 -16.64 -16.62
CA ALA A 728 -28.31 -16.47 -15.21
C ALA A 728 -29.81 -16.68 -14.91
N ALA A 729 -30.69 -16.44 -15.88
CA ALA A 729 -32.14 -16.66 -15.74
C ALA A 729 -32.58 -18.14 -15.85
N ARG A 730 -31.67 -19.07 -16.15
CA ARG A 730 -32.00 -20.50 -16.25
C ARG A 730 -32.16 -21.12 -14.85
N PRO A 731 -33.19 -21.95 -14.61
CA PRO A 731 -33.30 -22.69 -13.36
C PRO A 731 -32.12 -23.66 -13.21
N GLY A 732 -31.28 -23.44 -12.19
CA GLY A 732 -30.06 -24.22 -11.91
C GLY A 732 -28.73 -23.52 -12.22
N ALA A 733 -28.73 -22.22 -12.50
CA ALA A 733 -27.49 -21.44 -12.66
C ALA A 733 -26.63 -21.46 -11.38
N THR A 734 -25.31 -21.59 -11.54
CA THR A 734 -24.34 -21.53 -10.42
C THR A 734 -24.16 -20.10 -9.93
N ASP A 735 -23.81 -19.93 -8.64
CA ASP A 735 -23.57 -18.62 -8.03
C ASP A 735 -22.53 -17.78 -8.79
N GLN A 736 -21.53 -18.44 -9.38
CA GLN A 736 -20.51 -17.81 -10.25
C GLN A 736 -21.13 -17.17 -11.51
N GLN A 737 -22.04 -17.86 -12.19
CA GLN A 737 -22.69 -17.37 -13.42
C GLN A 737 -23.59 -16.15 -13.15
N ILE A 738 -24.22 -16.13 -11.97
CA ILE A 738 -25.02 -14.99 -11.51
C ILE A 738 -24.10 -13.80 -11.20
N ALA A 739 -22.95 -14.04 -10.54
CA ALA A 739 -21.96 -13.01 -10.24
C ALA A 739 -21.37 -12.38 -11.52
N ASP A 740 -21.03 -13.20 -12.52
CA ASP A 740 -20.49 -12.73 -13.80
C ASP A 740 -21.48 -11.88 -14.59
N ALA A 741 -22.76 -12.30 -14.65
CA ALA A 741 -23.83 -11.52 -15.28
C ALA A 741 -24.02 -10.16 -14.60
N GLN A 742 -23.98 -10.14 -13.25
CA GLN A 742 -24.06 -8.91 -12.48
C GLN A 742 -22.83 -8.00 -12.66
N ALA A 743 -21.63 -8.56 -12.85
CA ALA A 743 -20.42 -7.79 -13.09
C ALA A 743 -20.45 -7.09 -14.46
N VAL A 744 -20.88 -7.80 -15.51
CA VAL A 744 -21.03 -7.21 -16.86
C VAL A 744 -22.13 -6.15 -16.90
N GLN A 745 -23.26 -6.38 -16.21
CA GLN A 745 -24.33 -5.38 -16.10
C GLN A 745 -23.87 -4.10 -15.37
N ARG A 746 -23.06 -4.25 -14.31
CA ARG A 746 -22.44 -3.12 -13.60
C ARG A 746 -21.52 -2.31 -14.51
N ARG A 747 -20.67 -2.98 -15.29
CA ARG A 747 -19.83 -2.33 -16.32
C ARG A 747 -20.66 -1.59 -17.37
N LEU A 748 -21.71 -2.21 -17.92
CA LEU A 748 -22.58 -1.56 -18.91
C LEU A 748 -23.19 -0.26 -18.37
N THR A 749 -23.72 -0.32 -17.15
CA THR A 749 -24.27 0.86 -16.46
C THR A 749 -23.21 1.95 -16.25
N ALA A 750 -21.98 1.55 -15.91
CA ALA A 750 -20.85 2.48 -15.76
C ALA A 750 -20.51 3.20 -17.07
N VAL A 751 -20.48 2.47 -18.19
CA VAL A 751 -20.18 3.03 -19.52
C VAL A 751 -21.28 4.00 -19.97
N GLU A 752 -22.55 3.67 -19.76
CA GLU A 752 -23.67 4.57 -20.10
C GLU A 752 -23.61 5.89 -19.35
N GLN A 753 -23.23 5.87 -18.07
CA GLN A 753 -23.09 7.07 -17.26
C GLN A 753 -21.83 7.89 -17.59
N LEU A 754 -20.74 7.24 -18.00
CA LEU A 754 -19.52 7.92 -18.46
C LEU A 754 -19.74 8.78 -19.71
N ARG A 755 -20.74 8.48 -20.54
CA ARG A 755 -21.11 9.33 -21.69
C ARG A 755 -21.57 10.73 -21.29
N ASN A 756 -22.05 10.86 -20.05
CA ASN A 756 -22.45 12.13 -19.45
C ASN A 756 -21.40 12.65 -18.45
N ALA A 757 -20.19 12.09 -18.47
CA ALA A 757 -19.11 12.55 -17.60
C ALA A 757 -18.70 13.98 -17.96
N ASP A 758 -18.36 14.75 -16.93
CA ASP A 758 -17.81 16.09 -17.11
C ASP A 758 -16.30 16.01 -17.29
N ILE A 759 -15.80 16.60 -18.37
CA ILE A 759 -14.37 16.61 -18.72
C ILE A 759 -13.82 18.02 -18.54
N LEU A 760 -12.77 18.13 -17.73
CA LEU A 760 -12.15 19.39 -17.34
C LEU A 760 -10.64 19.33 -17.61
N PRO A 761 -10.07 20.26 -18.41
CA PRO A 761 -8.63 20.35 -18.53
C PRO A 761 -8.01 20.84 -17.21
N VAL A 762 -6.90 20.23 -16.80
CA VAL A 762 -6.11 20.63 -15.63
C VAL A 762 -4.95 21.49 -16.12
N ASN A 763 -4.70 22.65 -15.51
CA ASN A 763 -3.66 23.59 -15.96
C ASN A 763 -3.67 23.86 -17.48
N PRO A 764 -4.82 24.26 -18.06
CA PRO A 764 -4.90 24.50 -19.49
C PRO A 764 -3.95 25.59 -19.95
N ARG A 765 -3.56 25.53 -21.23
CA ARG A 765 -2.89 26.64 -21.92
C ARG A 765 -3.79 27.88 -21.93
N ALA A 766 -3.27 28.99 -22.46
CA ALA A 766 -3.98 30.27 -22.51
C ALA A 766 -5.35 30.23 -23.22
N ASP A 767 -5.61 29.19 -24.02
CA ASP A 767 -6.90 28.94 -24.68
C ASP A 767 -7.97 28.33 -23.76
N GLY A 768 -7.61 27.89 -22.56
CA GLY A 768 -8.52 27.31 -21.57
C GLY A 768 -9.03 25.90 -21.91
N ILE A 769 -8.60 25.31 -23.03
CA ILE A 769 -9.14 24.05 -23.57
C ILE A 769 -8.08 23.01 -23.91
N THR A 770 -6.83 23.41 -24.13
CA THR A 770 -5.72 22.52 -24.44
C THR A 770 -4.94 22.22 -23.17
N SER A 771 -4.70 20.94 -22.88
CA SER A 771 -3.92 20.52 -21.72
C SER A 771 -3.21 19.18 -21.96
N ASP A 772 -2.14 18.93 -21.23
CA ASP A 772 -1.54 17.61 -21.05
C ASP A 772 -2.29 16.76 -20.02
N ARG A 773 -3.22 17.33 -19.26
CA ARG A 773 -3.96 16.65 -18.20
C ARG A 773 -5.46 16.94 -18.26
N PHE A 774 -6.27 15.90 -18.09
CA PHE A 774 -7.73 16.03 -18.07
C PHE A 774 -8.32 15.25 -16.90
N THR A 775 -9.24 15.90 -16.18
CA THR A 775 -10.07 15.29 -15.15
C THR A 775 -11.42 14.89 -15.74
N ILE A 776 -11.77 13.62 -15.59
CA ILE A 776 -13.05 13.03 -15.97
C ILE A 776 -13.85 12.78 -14.69
N LYS A 777 -15.02 13.39 -14.57
CA LYS A 777 -15.93 13.24 -13.43
C LYS A 777 -17.14 12.41 -13.81
N SER A 778 -17.34 11.29 -13.14
CA SER A 778 -18.47 10.39 -13.33
C SER A 778 -19.24 10.21 -12.03
N LEU A 779 -20.56 9.98 -12.14
CA LEU A 779 -21.42 9.66 -10.99
C LEU A 779 -21.36 8.17 -10.61
N VAL A 780 -20.59 7.38 -11.35
CA VAL A 780 -20.38 5.96 -11.08
C VAL A 780 -19.42 5.82 -9.91
N THR A 781 -19.80 5.04 -8.90
CA THR A 781 -19.03 4.82 -7.66
C THR A 781 -18.08 3.63 -7.73
N ASP A 782 -18.16 2.85 -8.81
CA ASP A 782 -17.27 1.73 -9.10
C ASP A 782 -16.03 2.24 -9.85
N ALA A 783 -15.03 2.69 -9.09
CA ALA A 783 -13.81 3.25 -9.64
C ALA A 783 -13.03 2.27 -10.56
N PRO A 784 -12.86 0.98 -10.24
CA PRO A 784 -12.25 0.01 -11.15
C PRO A 784 -12.97 -0.12 -12.49
N ALA A 785 -14.31 -0.16 -12.48
CA ALA A 785 -15.09 -0.22 -13.72
C ALA A 785 -14.94 1.05 -14.56
N VAL A 786 -14.98 2.22 -13.93
CA VAL A 786 -14.75 3.52 -14.59
C VAL A 786 -13.36 3.56 -15.21
N LEU A 787 -12.34 3.18 -14.43
CA LEU A 787 -10.97 3.15 -14.88
C LEU A 787 -10.80 2.25 -16.11
N THR A 788 -11.25 1.00 -16.02
CA THR A 788 -11.09 0.05 -17.13
C THR A 788 -11.78 0.54 -18.39
N THR A 789 -12.92 1.24 -18.25
CA THR A 789 -13.67 1.81 -19.38
C THR A 789 -12.92 2.98 -20.00
N ILE A 790 -12.35 3.85 -19.19
CA ILE A 790 -11.54 4.98 -19.66
C ILE A 790 -10.30 4.43 -20.37
N THR A 791 -9.50 3.59 -19.74
CA THR A 791 -8.25 3.09 -20.32
C THR A 791 -8.49 2.31 -21.62
N SER A 792 -9.53 1.48 -21.67
CA SER A 792 -9.91 0.78 -22.91
C SER A 792 -10.47 1.72 -23.98
N GLY A 793 -11.22 2.76 -23.61
CA GLY A 793 -11.76 3.75 -24.55
C GLY A 793 -10.71 4.66 -25.17
N PHE A 794 -9.59 4.90 -24.47
CA PHE A 794 -8.48 5.73 -24.94
C PHE A 794 -7.37 4.94 -25.64
N ALA A 795 -7.48 3.61 -25.77
CA ALA A 795 -6.45 2.77 -26.41
C ALA A 795 -6.15 3.18 -27.88
N ASP A 796 -7.16 3.64 -28.62
CA ASP A 796 -7.05 4.10 -30.02
C ASP A 796 -6.85 5.63 -30.16
N PHE A 797 -6.62 6.35 -29.06
CA PHE A 797 -6.56 7.82 -29.08
C PHE A 797 -5.22 8.32 -29.62
N ARG A 798 -5.25 9.42 -30.40
CA ARG A 798 -4.05 9.98 -31.05
C ARG A 798 -2.95 10.48 -30.10
N PHE A 799 -3.28 10.65 -28.82
CA PHE A 799 -2.33 11.02 -27.77
C PHE A 799 -2.25 9.86 -26.78
N GLU A 800 -1.05 9.32 -26.58
CA GLU A 800 -0.82 8.31 -25.56
C GLU A 800 -1.10 8.90 -24.18
N ILE A 801 -1.91 8.21 -23.38
CA ILE A 801 -1.95 8.47 -21.93
C ILE A 801 -0.54 8.17 -21.41
N ASP A 802 -0.04 8.99 -20.48
CA ASP A 802 1.27 8.80 -19.87
C ASP A 802 1.22 7.61 -18.90
N GLY A 803 1.32 6.43 -19.53
CA GLY A 803 1.31 5.09 -18.97
C GLY A 803 0.62 4.07 -19.88
N ARG A 804 0.86 2.79 -19.62
CA ARG A 804 0.68 1.76 -20.65
C ARG A 804 -0.79 1.35 -20.76
N PRO A 805 -1.40 1.38 -21.97
CA PRO A 805 -2.77 0.91 -22.16
C PRO A 805 -2.85 -0.59 -21.89
N ALA A 806 -4.01 -1.05 -21.43
CA ALA A 806 -4.29 -2.47 -21.42
C ALA A 806 -4.27 -2.97 -22.88
N LEU A 807 -3.46 -4.01 -23.12
CA LEU A 807 -3.29 -4.77 -24.36
C LEU A 807 -4.07 -6.09 -24.26
N PRO A 808 -5.42 -6.08 -24.27
CA PRO A 808 -6.19 -7.31 -24.23
C PRO A 808 -5.91 -8.13 -25.50
N PHE A 809 -5.72 -9.42 -25.29
CA PHE A 809 -5.44 -10.41 -26.34
C PHE A 809 -6.44 -11.57 -26.19
N ALA A 810 -6.55 -12.42 -27.22
CA ALA A 810 -7.47 -13.54 -27.22
C ALA A 810 -7.20 -14.47 -26.02
N GLY A 811 -8.24 -14.75 -25.25
CA GLY A 811 -8.13 -15.57 -24.03
C GLY A 811 -7.70 -14.82 -22.77
N SER A 812 -7.34 -13.53 -22.82
CA SER A 812 -6.85 -12.77 -21.64
C SER A 812 -7.87 -12.61 -20.49
N SER A 813 -9.13 -13.02 -20.67
CA SER A 813 -10.18 -13.02 -19.65
C SER A 813 -10.40 -14.38 -18.97
N ILE A 814 -9.65 -15.41 -19.39
CA ILE A 814 -9.73 -16.75 -18.81
C ILE A 814 -9.17 -16.70 -17.39
N PRO A 815 -9.98 -16.98 -16.36
CA PRO A 815 -9.55 -16.87 -14.99
C PRO A 815 -8.49 -17.95 -14.68
N VAL A 816 -7.59 -17.62 -13.75
CA VAL A 816 -6.38 -18.42 -13.46
C VAL A 816 -6.71 -19.85 -12.99
N ASN A 817 -7.90 -20.08 -12.44
CA ASN A 817 -8.40 -21.41 -12.06
C ASN A 817 -8.81 -22.29 -13.27
N GLU A 818 -9.01 -21.72 -14.46
CA GLU A 818 -9.38 -22.40 -15.70
C GLU A 818 -8.22 -22.44 -16.72
N ILE A 819 -6.98 -22.34 -16.25
CA ILE A 819 -5.78 -22.23 -17.07
C ILE A 819 -5.63 -23.27 -18.19
N ARG A 820 -6.16 -24.49 -18.02
CA ARG A 820 -6.08 -25.53 -19.06
C ARG A 820 -6.82 -25.18 -20.35
N SER A 821 -7.67 -24.14 -20.31
CA SER A 821 -8.35 -23.57 -21.48
C SER A 821 -7.66 -22.32 -22.05
N ALA A 822 -6.64 -21.79 -21.35
CA ALA A 822 -5.86 -20.63 -21.78
C ALA A 822 -4.90 -21.01 -22.93
N PRO A 823 -4.46 -20.04 -23.75
CA PRO A 823 -3.51 -20.25 -24.86
C PRO A 823 -2.06 -20.46 -24.35
N VAL A 824 -1.91 -21.43 -23.47
CA VAL A 824 -0.68 -21.78 -22.74
C VAL A 824 -0.29 -23.20 -23.13
N TYR A 825 0.90 -23.35 -23.70
CA TYR A 825 1.37 -24.61 -24.29
C TYR A 825 2.74 -25.01 -23.75
N PRO A 826 2.99 -26.30 -23.50
CA PRO A 826 4.30 -26.79 -23.10
C PRO A 826 5.25 -26.84 -24.31
N ILE A 827 6.52 -26.46 -24.11
CA ILE A 827 7.53 -26.48 -25.17
C ILE A 827 8.22 -27.85 -25.21
N LEU A 828 7.71 -28.75 -26.06
CA LEU A 828 8.18 -30.14 -26.12
C LEU A 828 9.25 -30.41 -27.18
N THR A 829 9.45 -29.48 -28.12
CA THR A 829 10.34 -29.67 -29.28
C THR A 829 11.27 -28.46 -29.47
N PRO A 830 12.45 -28.65 -30.09
CA PRO A 830 13.42 -27.56 -30.34
C PRO A 830 12.92 -26.48 -31.31
N ARG A 831 11.77 -26.68 -31.96
CA ARG A 831 11.21 -25.77 -32.96
C ARG A 831 9.80 -25.36 -32.56
N LEU A 832 9.51 -24.07 -32.63
CA LEU A 832 8.24 -23.52 -32.16
C LEU A 832 7.02 -24.11 -32.87
N ALA A 833 7.13 -24.41 -34.17
CA ALA A 833 6.05 -25.01 -34.97
C ALA A 833 5.58 -26.39 -34.46
N GLY A 834 6.39 -27.09 -33.65
CA GLY A 834 6.02 -28.35 -33.00
C GLY A 834 5.50 -28.19 -31.57
N ALA A 835 5.59 -26.99 -30.98
CA ALA A 835 5.23 -26.71 -29.59
C ALA A 835 3.87 -26.00 -29.43
N VAL A 836 3.48 -25.16 -30.39
CA VAL A 836 2.25 -24.34 -30.31
C VAL A 836 1.32 -24.66 -31.49
N PRO A 837 0.07 -25.10 -31.24
CA PRO A 837 -0.92 -25.34 -32.31
C PRO A 837 -1.25 -24.06 -33.08
N GLY A 838 -1.20 -24.10 -34.42
CA GLY A 838 -1.59 -22.97 -35.28
C GLY A 838 -0.45 -22.06 -35.74
N VAL A 839 0.78 -22.30 -35.29
CA VAL A 839 1.98 -21.60 -35.78
C VAL A 839 2.46 -22.26 -37.09
N ASP A 840 2.64 -21.46 -38.14
CA ASP A 840 2.94 -21.94 -39.50
C ASP A 840 4.30 -22.67 -39.55
N ALA A 841 4.39 -23.79 -40.27
CA ALA A 841 5.59 -24.66 -40.30
C ALA A 841 6.85 -23.99 -40.88
N THR A 842 6.73 -22.77 -41.40
CA THR A 842 7.81 -21.95 -41.98
C THR A 842 8.46 -20.98 -41.00
N SER A 843 7.95 -20.80 -39.78
CA SER A 843 8.62 -20.01 -38.74
C SER A 843 9.73 -20.84 -38.10
N ASP A 844 10.94 -20.79 -38.68
CA ASP A 844 12.14 -21.53 -38.25
C ASP A 844 12.76 -20.97 -36.94
N VAL A 845 11.94 -20.69 -35.92
CA VAL A 845 12.40 -20.14 -34.64
C VAL A 845 12.93 -21.27 -33.76
N ASP A 846 14.23 -21.20 -33.48
CA ASP A 846 14.89 -22.08 -32.51
C ASP A 846 14.47 -21.70 -31.09
N VAL A 847 13.84 -22.65 -30.38
CA VAL A 847 13.40 -22.50 -28.99
C VAL A 847 14.05 -23.54 -28.08
N THR A 848 15.20 -24.07 -28.49
CA THR A 848 15.94 -25.10 -27.74
C THR A 848 16.25 -24.68 -26.30
N ALA A 849 16.51 -23.39 -26.06
CA ALA A 849 16.76 -22.84 -24.72
C ALA A 849 15.52 -22.87 -23.80
N PHE A 850 14.31 -23.03 -24.36
CA PHE A 850 13.05 -22.97 -23.60
C PHE A 850 12.31 -24.31 -23.50
N GLN A 851 12.96 -25.42 -23.87
CA GLN A 851 12.34 -26.75 -23.79
C GLN A 851 11.98 -27.13 -22.35
N GLY A 852 10.79 -27.72 -22.17
CA GLY A 852 10.21 -28.00 -20.86
C GLY A 852 9.52 -26.78 -20.22
N GLY A 853 9.75 -25.58 -20.76
CA GLY A 853 9.11 -24.34 -20.35
C GLY A 853 7.69 -24.16 -20.91
N VAL A 854 7.20 -22.93 -20.80
CA VAL A 854 5.86 -22.52 -21.22
C VAL A 854 5.93 -21.54 -22.39
N ALA A 855 5.08 -21.76 -23.38
CA ALA A 855 4.81 -20.86 -24.48
C ALA A 855 3.40 -20.29 -24.32
N ILE A 856 3.29 -18.97 -24.17
CA ILE A 856 2.00 -18.27 -24.11
C ILE A 856 1.80 -17.58 -25.45
N LEU A 857 0.77 -18.00 -26.18
CA LEU A 857 0.43 -17.41 -27.47
C LEU A 857 -0.40 -16.13 -27.25
N LEU A 858 0.14 -15.02 -27.71
CA LEU A 858 -0.52 -13.72 -27.73
C LEU A 858 -1.01 -13.43 -29.14
N GLU A 859 -2.33 -13.49 -29.33
CA GLU A 859 -2.96 -13.21 -30.62
C GLU A 859 -4.27 -12.44 -30.45
N GLY A 860 -4.81 -11.89 -31.53
CA GLY A 860 -6.10 -11.19 -31.48
C GLY A 860 -6.06 -9.90 -30.64
N PHE A 861 -4.92 -9.20 -30.62
CA PHE A 861 -4.82 -7.88 -30.01
C PHE A 861 -5.86 -6.94 -30.61
N ALA A 862 -6.60 -6.22 -29.75
CA ALA A 862 -7.56 -5.21 -30.21
C ALA A 862 -6.87 -4.07 -30.98
N THR A 863 -5.67 -3.70 -30.53
CA THR A 863 -4.74 -2.73 -31.13
C THR A 863 -3.34 -3.36 -31.17
N PRO A 864 -2.65 -3.48 -32.33
CA PRO A 864 -1.33 -4.08 -32.41
C PRO A 864 -0.29 -3.29 -31.59
N PRO A 865 0.27 -3.83 -30.50
CA PRO A 865 1.30 -3.16 -29.70
C PRO A 865 2.68 -3.22 -30.37
N SER A 866 3.64 -2.43 -29.89
CA SER A 866 5.06 -2.67 -30.22
C SER A 866 5.61 -3.84 -29.40
N LEU A 867 6.67 -4.48 -29.90
CA LEU A 867 7.39 -5.53 -29.20
C LEU A 867 7.99 -5.01 -27.89
N GLU A 868 8.46 -3.76 -27.91
CA GLU A 868 9.00 -3.10 -26.72
C GLU A 868 7.91 -2.93 -25.66
N ASP A 869 6.71 -2.47 -26.01
CA ASP A 869 5.60 -2.30 -25.05
C ASP A 869 5.22 -3.62 -24.36
N ILE A 870 5.19 -4.74 -25.10
CA ILE A 870 4.94 -6.07 -24.52
C ILE A 870 6.07 -6.44 -23.54
N ARG A 871 7.33 -6.25 -23.95
CA ARG A 871 8.48 -6.59 -23.10
C ARG A 871 8.51 -5.77 -21.83
N VAL A 872 8.41 -4.45 -21.92
CA VAL A 872 8.48 -3.61 -20.72
C VAL A 872 7.27 -3.85 -19.80
N SER A 873 6.08 -4.12 -20.32
CA SER A 873 4.91 -4.48 -19.50
C SER A 873 5.10 -5.79 -18.73
N LEU A 874 5.68 -6.79 -19.37
CA LEU A 874 6.04 -8.05 -18.71
C LEU A 874 7.13 -7.82 -17.66
N GLU A 875 8.15 -7.04 -17.99
CA GLU A 875 9.27 -6.72 -17.10
C GLU A 875 8.82 -5.96 -15.85
N ASP A 876 8.01 -4.91 -16.00
CA ASP A 876 7.46 -4.15 -14.87
C ASP A 876 6.52 -5.00 -14.01
N MET A 877 5.76 -5.93 -14.61
CA MET A 877 4.90 -6.83 -13.85
C MET A 877 5.72 -7.86 -13.08
N ARG A 878 6.80 -8.39 -13.66
CA ARG A 878 7.74 -9.29 -12.97
C ARG A 878 8.38 -8.63 -11.74
N GLN A 879 8.56 -7.31 -11.77
CA GLN A 879 9.09 -6.53 -10.64
C GLN A 879 8.06 -6.29 -9.52
N LYS A 880 6.77 -6.62 -9.71
CA LYS A 880 5.77 -6.52 -8.64
C LYS A 880 5.98 -7.61 -7.57
N PRO A 881 5.67 -7.34 -6.29
CA PRO A 881 5.84 -8.31 -5.21
C PRO A 881 5.24 -9.68 -5.50
N ASP A 882 4.01 -9.70 -6.04
CA ASP A 882 3.23 -10.91 -6.34
C ASP A 882 3.88 -11.79 -7.44
N PHE A 883 4.78 -11.23 -8.24
CA PHE A 883 5.46 -11.90 -9.35
C PHE A 883 6.99 -11.89 -9.23
N SER A 884 7.53 -11.40 -8.11
CA SER A 884 8.98 -11.32 -7.87
C SER A 884 9.68 -12.68 -7.95
N SER A 885 8.96 -13.78 -7.68
CA SER A 885 9.45 -15.16 -7.86
C SER A 885 9.75 -15.53 -9.32
N THR A 886 9.26 -14.74 -10.27
CA THR A 886 9.42 -14.98 -11.71
C THR A 886 10.60 -14.22 -12.33
N LEU A 887 11.28 -13.35 -11.56
CA LEU A 887 12.42 -12.55 -12.03
C LEU A 887 13.63 -13.41 -12.44
N ALA A 888 13.80 -14.56 -11.79
CA ALA A 888 14.89 -15.49 -12.06
C ALA A 888 14.64 -16.42 -13.27
N ARG A 889 13.47 -16.34 -13.92
CA ARG A 889 13.12 -17.21 -15.05
C ARG A 889 13.70 -16.66 -16.34
N ASP A 890 14.21 -17.54 -17.19
CA ASP A 890 14.61 -17.15 -18.54
C ASP A 890 13.36 -16.93 -19.37
N TRP A 891 13.21 -15.74 -19.96
CA TRP A 891 12.07 -15.44 -20.82
C TRP A 891 12.47 -14.61 -22.04
N ASP A 892 11.70 -14.77 -23.11
CA ASP A 892 11.84 -13.97 -24.33
C ASP A 892 10.46 -13.80 -24.98
N VAL A 893 10.32 -12.74 -25.78
CA VAL A 893 9.12 -12.48 -26.57
C VAL A 893 9.51 -12.47 -28.04
N ARG A 894 8.86 -13.34 -28.82
CA ARG A 894 9.10 -13.49 -30.25
C ARG A 894 7.87 -13.13 -31.05
N VAL A 895 8.05 -12.25 -32.04
CA VAL A 895 6.98 -11.89 -32.99
C VAL A 895 6.81 -13.02 -34.00
N LEU A 896 5.58 -13.52 -34.13
CA LEU A 896 5.20 -14.58 -35.08
C LEU A 896 4.56 -14.00 -36.34
N ALA A 897 3.82 -12.90 -36.21
CA ALA A 897 3.23 -12.16 -37.31
C ALA A 897 3.19 -10.66 -37.00
N GLY A 898 3.48 -9.82 -38.02
CA GLY A 898 3.55 -8.36 -37.89
C GLY A 898 4.99 -7.83 -37.95
N THR A 899 5.19 -6.61 -37.45
CA THR A 899 6.51 -5.97 -37.30
C THR A 899 6.77 -5.63 -35.84
N ASP A 900 8.02 -5.36 -35.46
CA ASP A 900 8.36 -4.98 -34.07
C ASP A 900 7.64 -3.70 -33.60
N ALA A 901 7.18 -2.86 -34.52
CA ALA A 901 6.38 -1.67 -34.22
C ALA A 901 4.86 -1.93 -34.20
N ALA A 902 4.39 -3.07 -34.71
CA ALA A 902 2.99 -3.44 -34.80
C ALA A 902 2.84 -4.97 -34.82
N VAL A 903 2.82 -5.56 -33.63
CA VAL A 903 2.77 -7.00 -33.39
C VAL A 903 1.35 -7.51 -33.55
N GLN A 904 1.13 -8.45 -34.48
CA GLN A 904 -0.19 -9.08 -34.70
C GLN A 904 -0.31 -10.41 -33.96
N GLN A 905 0.78 -11.17 -33.91
CA GLN A 905 0.93 -12.37 -33.10
C GLN A 905 2.32 -12.40 -32.49
N ALA A 906 2.42 -12.73 -31.20
CA ALA A 906 3.67 -12.98 -30.51
C ALA A 906 3.54 -14.20 -29.60
N VAL A 907 4.68 -14.78 -29.26
CA VAL A 907 4.76 -15.81 -28.23
C VAL A 907 5.67 -15.33 -27.12
N VAL A 908 5.21 -15.45 -25.88
CA VAL A 908 6.04 -15.32 -24.69
C VAL A 908 6.56 -16.70 -24.37
N LEU A 909 7.88 -16.86 -24.41
CA LEU A 909 8.58 -18.07 -24.08
C LEU A 909 9.16 -17.88 -22.69
N VAL A 910 8.88 -18.79 -21.77
CA VAL A 910 9.43 -18.76 -20.42
C VAL A 910 9.91 -20.15 -20.07
N ALA A 911 11.15 -20.25 -19.62
CA ALA A 911 11.70 -21.44 -19.02
C ALA A 911 12.01 -21.14 -17.56
N ASP A 912 11.48 -22.01 -16.72
CA ASP A 912 11.90 -22.12 -15.33
C ASP A 912 12.58 -23.47 -15.26
N GLU A 913 13.82 -23.47 -14.80
CA GLU A 913 14.56 -24.72 -14.74
C GLU A 913 13.78 -25.68 -13.83
N ASP A 914 13.31 -25.24 -12.64
CA ASP A 914 12.76 -26.07 -11.56
C ASP A 914 11.37 -26.62 -11.81
N LEU A 915 10.70 -26.07 -12.83
CA LEU A 915 9.32 -26.35 -13.15
C LEU A 915 9.23 -26.73 -14.62
N SER A 916 9.93 -27.80 -15.01
CA SER A 916 9.87 -28.36 -16.36
C SER A 916 8.67 -29.30 -16.54
N PHE A 917 8.02 -29.21 -17.70
CA PHE A 917 6.91 -30.08 -18.08
C PHE A 917 7.34 -31.56 -18.17
N PHE A 918 8.62 -31.82 -18.45
CA PHE A 918 9.14 -33.19 -18.56
C PHE A 918 9.29 -33.90 -17.21
N ASP A 919 9.36 -33.13 -16.12
CA ASP A 919 9.62 -33.66 -14.78
C ASP A 919 8.33 -33.92 -13.99
N ASP A 920 7.42 -32.94 -13.96
CA ASP A 920 6.12 -33.04 -13.26
C ASP A 920 5.07 -32.14 -13.91
N GLU A 921 4.15 -32.74 -14.67
CA GLU A 921 3.09 -32.01 -15.38
C GLU A 921 2.17 -31.23 -14.41
N ASP A 922 1.80 -31.82 -13.27
CA ASP A 922 0.85 -31.18 -12.35
C ASP A 922 1.50 -30.00 -11.62
N ARG A 923 2.78 -30.11 -11.28
CA ARG A 923 3.56 -29.00 -10.72
C ARG A 923 3.82 -27.91 -11.76
N TRP A 924 4.11 -28.27 -13.00
CA TRP A 924 4.24 -27.33 -14.12
C TRP A 924 2.96 -26.50 -14.31
N TRP A 925 1.79 -27.16 -14.34
CA TRP A 925 0.50 -26.47 -14.47
C TRP A 925 0.19 -25.58 -13.27
N SER A 926 0.42 -26.06 -12.05
CA SER A 926 0.03 -25.35 -10.83
C SER A 926 0.97 -24.21 -10.43
N GLN A 927 2.26 -24.27 -10.80
CA GLN A 927 3.30 -23.34 -10.35
C GLN A 927 3.95 -22.52 -11.48
N LEU A 928 4.26 -23.11 -12.64
CA LEU A 928 4.89 -22.36 -13.75
C LEU A 928 3.84 -21.72 -14.64
N ALA A 929 3.05 -22.55 -15.33
CA ALA A 929 2.07 -22.11 -16.30
C ALA A 929 1.08 -21.13 -15.66
N ARG A 930 0.58 -21.44 -14.46
CA ARG A 930 -0.36 -20.58 -13.70
C ARG A 930 0.20 -19.21 -13.38
N THR A 931 1.43 -19.18 -12.90
CA THR A 931 2.06 -17.93 -12.49
C THR A 931 2.40 -17.08 -13.72
N GLU A 932 2.93 -17.69 -14.78
CA GLU A 932 3.27 -16.98 -16.02
C GLU A 932 2.05 -16.52 -16.81
N TRP A 933 0.97 -17.31 -16.80
CA TRP A 933 -0.32 -16.89 -17.34
C TRP A 933 -0.87 -15.71 -16.56
N SER A 934 -0.91 -15.80 -15.23
CA SER A 934 -1.40 -14.72 -14.36
C SER A 934 -0.57 -13.45 -14.53
N LEU A 935 0.75 -13.59 -14.65
CA LEU A 935 1.68 -12.49 -14.90
C LEU A 935 1.42 -11.87 -16.26
N THR A 936 1.43 -12.67 -17.33
CA THR A 936 1.28 -12.18 -18.71
C THR A 936 -0.09 -11.58 -18.93
N SER A 937 -1.14 -12.19 -18.37
CA SER A 937 -2.48 -11.62 -18.39
C SER A 937 -2.50 -10.29 -17.66
N GLN A 938 -2.07 -10.22 -16.39
CA GLN A 938 -2.10 -8.97 -15.63
C GLN A 938 -1.20 -7.89 -16.23
N ALA A 939 0.00 -8.25 -16.69
CA ALA A 939 0.97 -7.35 -17.30
C ALA A 939 0.39 -6.61 -18.49
N LEU A 940 -0.39 -7.34 -19.30
CA LEU A 940 -0.99 -6.83 -20.51
C LEU A 940 -2.42 -6.33 -20.27
N THR A 941 -3.14 -6.73 -19.21
CA THR A 941 -4.53 -6.30 -18.99
C THR A 941 -4.72 -5.25 -17.89
N ASP A 942 -3.81 -5.14 -16.94
CA ASP A 942 -3.93 -4.18 -15.83
C ASP A 942 -3.39 -2.81 -16.28
N PRO A 943 -4.22 -1.76 -16.31
CA PRO A 943 -3.74 -0.44 -16.65
C PRO A 943 -2.79 0.05 -15.54
N THR A 944 -1.55 0.32 -15.90
CA THR A 944 -0.65 1.11 -15.05
C THR A 944 -0.92 2.58 -15.35
N THR A 945 -0.90 3.42 -14.32
CA THR A 945 -0.99 4.90 -14.37
C THR A 945 -2.39 5.49 -14.31
N LEU A 946 -2.65 6.16 -13.18
CA LEU A 946 -3.55 7.29 -13.12
C LEU A 946 -2.86 8.34 -12.28
N ALA A 947 -2.82 9.58 -12.76
CA ALA A 947 -2.23 10.68 -12.02
C ALA A 947 -3.00 10.95 -10.73
N GLN A 948 -4.31 10.71 -10.75
CA GLN A 948 -5.17 10.79 -9.58
C GLN A 948 -6.47 10.00 -9.74
N VAL A 949 -6.90 9.30 -8.68
CA VAL A 949 -8.26 8.75 -8.57
C VAL A 949 -8.86 9.18 -7.25
N GLU A 950 -10.05 9.75 -7.32
CA GLU A 950 -10.88 10.03 -6.15
C GLU A 950 -12.19 9.28 -6.33
N ASN A 951 -12.57 8.48 -5.34
CA ASN A 951 -13.87 7.80 -5.31
C ASN A 951 -14.64 8.24 -4.08
N PHE A 952 -15.87 8.70 -4.27
CA PHE A 952 -16.78 9.10 -3.21
C PHE A 952 -18.03 8.21 -3.23
N SER A 953 -18.26 7.49 -2.13
CA SER A 953 -19.50 6.72 -2.00
C SER A 953 -20.74 7.63 -1.82
N PRO A 954 -21.95 7.17 -2.18
CA PRO A 954 -23.18 7.94 -1.98
C PRO A 954 -23.45 8.29 -0.52
N GLN A 955 -22.97 7.47 0.43
CA GLN A 955 -23.09 7.72 1.87
C GLN A 955 -22.30 8.96 2.33
N VAL A 956 -21.23 9.32 1.62
CA VAL A 956 -20.49 10.57 1.86
C VAL A 956 -21.30 11.77 1.37
N ALA A 957 -22.06 11.60 0.29
CA ALA A 957 -22.86 12.64 -0.35
C ALA A 957 -24.19 12.95 0.39
N ASP A 958 -24.77 11.97 1.09
CA ASP A 958 -26.04 12.13 1.83
C ASP A 958 -25.91 12.88 3.16
N THR A 959 -24.68 13.09 3.65
CA THR A 959 -24.36 13.82 4.89
C THR A 959 -23.81 15.21 4.60
#